data_AF-A0A8S4HFI5-F1
#
_entry.id   AF-A0A8S4HFI5-F1
#
_cell.length_a   1.000
_cell.length_b   1.000
_cell.length_c   1.000
_cell.angle_alpha   90.00
_cell.angle_beta   90.00
_cell.angle_gamma   90.00
#
_symmetry.space_group_name_H-M   'P 1'
#
loop_
_entity.id
_entity.type
_entity.pdbx_description
1 polymer ?
#
loop_
_entity_poly.entity_id
_entity_poly.type
_entity_poly.pdbx_seq_one_letter_code
_entity_poly.pdbx_strand_id
1 'polypeptide(L)'
;MDDDILDKILGLLNNDNSSIRKSEVHLPHDLFDNEKDQQDEHNICNKNNEPIKYSSKYDCSTVKLFNRTENIINNFNNLCQQHNGHISCCDYFIYWLYRKIIENNYDAYNMHWLLNNVKVLMEKYNLSNEKKCKLNENFCTILDINLLKNKTVLYYFLEYYGKIKEALKSEPTNKYFYCQYIKQIFGLYQKIQQEYRSKLIQAYIPEIPKFRMKFDTNEITFLKWSCNDDPKNPIFNIENIMENSINEEDAKVNAQATDEVKENDAIVNVSESAYDIFYNLNKYKEIENLSKNDVSSAPFDTSFCNRKTIPGTEHDQKFETLCKNFIKFFLLLNSEQYKRVSPGKRHFDYLNYWLNDELKPDRKSVTNFIKFLDERLDKKFKGYNDYFNFKNKIYNMNEDIYDKMHILYNLYDNYSKIIQTSKSTKVCSEYSRTCAEEYKKGIEKYHHTRSSKYYNALKTFRNLYNSIQKDANYCINKDLSNLPELITIIEKEKEAIEDKASTTCKSILNHALKVPSHGKNLYDDILNTFSAHEKYKKLDGTNIDESRCVTYCKKLISLEGSSEDVQTLCAKMITNLKTLPTNSDVGHTQKDRCSVLSHWTRYHVMNLFSKNPNSNENKSLLKELNDAIFNVNEDITERNNRCQYYLYGNWGDWKEEKDLHDYFENYDKINENADKPHEGTAKKYCNYLSHINDLYKKYIKDCCMCFIRPNPVCEEKCPKYFKCKKKYYPYELISKLNCPNQKPSDSVEEIFKSVTLDHTVLITSQIESLNSCYVCWIQHI
;
A
#
# COMPACT_ATOMS: atom_id res chain seq x y z
N MET A 1 -9.24 15.01 -14.50
CA MET A 1 -9.76 16.39 -14.52
C MET A 1 -8.57 17.27 -14.21
N ASP A 2 -8.28 18.27 -15.05
CA ASP A 2 -7.10 19.11 -14.87
C ASP A 2 -7.27 20.01 -13.65
N ASP A 3 -6.27 20.02 -12.76
CA ASP A 3 -6.25 20.85 -11.54
C ASP A 3 -6.43 22.35 -11.88
N ASP A 4 -6.07 22.75 -13.10
CA ASP A 4 -6.24 24.08 -13.69
C ASP A 4 -7.72 24.55 -13.74
N ILE A 5 -8.70 23.63 -13.79
CA ILE A 5 -10.11 24.01 -13.94
C ILE A 5 -10.71 24.54 -12.64
N LEU A 6 -10.37 23.96 -11.49
CA LEU A 6 -10.90 24.42 -10.19
C LEU A 6 -10.35 25.81 -9.85
N ASP A 7 -9.04 25.99 -9.96
CA ASP A 7 -8.39 27.28 -9.67
C ASP A 7 -8.87 28.37 -10.64
N LYS A 8 -9.12 28.02 -11.90
CA LYS A 8 -9.74 28.91 -12.88
C LYS A 8 -11.15 29.30 -12.47
N ILE A 9 -12.00 28.37 -12.03
CA ILE A 9 -13.37 28.67 -11.58
C ILE A 9 -13.37 29.52 -10.32
N LEU A 10 -12.49 29.22 -9.35
CA LEU A 10 -12.30 30.05 -8.15
C LEU A 10 -11.83 31.47 -8.51
N GLY A 11 -10.92 31.58 -9.49
CA GLY A 11 -10.49 32.87 -10.05
C GLY A 11 -11.64 33.65 -10.70
N LEU A 12 -12.50 32.99 -11.47
CA LEU A 12 -13.67 33.60 -12.11
C LEU A 12 -14.72 34.06 -11.08
N LEU A 13 -14.97 33.27 -10.03
CA LEU A 13 -15.88 33.64 -8.94
C LEU A 13 -15.46 34.95 -8.23
N ASN A 14 -14.16 35.23 -8.16
CA ASN A 14 -13.66 36.48 -7.58
C ASN A 14 -13.89 37.71 -8.49
N ASN A 15 -14.10 37.51 -9.80
CA ASN A 15 -14.28 38.59 -10.77
C ASN A 15 -15.77 38.88 -11.07
N ASP A 16 -16.61 37.84 -11.11
CA ASP A 16 -18.01 37.96 -11.55
C ASP A 16 -18.98 38.40 -10.43
N ASN A 17 -18.54 38.45 -9.16
CA ASN A 17 -19.40 38.78 -8.03
C ASN A 17 -18.80 39.92 -7.17
N SER A 18 -19.16 41.17 -7.48
CA SER A 18 -18.69 42.37 -6.77
C SER A 18 -19.14 42.48 -5.31
N SER A 19 -20.13 41.68 -4.89
CA SER A 19 -20.63 41.58 -3.52
C SER A 19 -19.82 40.60 -2.64
N ILE A 20 -19.02 39.71 -3.25
CA ILE A 20 -18.22 38.72 -2.52
C ILE A 20 -16.86 39.35 -2.26
N ARG A 21 -16.57 39.69 -0.99
CA ARG A 21 -15.22 40.14 -0.63
C ARG A 21 -14.22 39.04 -0.99
N LYS A 22 -13.06 39.41 -1.55
CA LYS A 22 -11.89 38.53 -1.80
C LYS A 22 -11.61 37.54 -0.65
N SER A 23 -11.93 37.94 0.58
CA SER A 23 -11.82 37.13 1.79
C SER A 23 -12.73 35.89 1.79
N GLU A 24 -13.97 35.95 1.33
CA GLU A 24 -14.95 34.87 1.57
C GLU A 24 -14.79 33.63 0.67
N VAL A 25 -14.11 33.73 -0.48
CA VAL A 25 -13.89 32.61 -1.42
C VAL A 25 -12.68 31.75 -1.02
N HIS A 26 -11.69 32.32 -0.33
CA HIS A 26 -10.45 31.65 0.07
C HIS A 26 -10.32 31.41 1.60
N LEU A 27 -11.30 31.87 2.39
CA LEU A 27 -11.23 31.96 3.86
C LEU A 27 -10.76 30.67 4.58
N PRO A 28 -11.13 29.43 4.19
CA PRO A 28 -10.65 28.23 4.89
C PRO A 28 -9.22 27.80 4.54
N HIS A 29 -8.71 28.18 3.36
CA HIS A 29 -7.40 27.72 2.85
C HIS A 29 -6.27 28.65 3.29
N ASP A 30 -6.53 29.95 3.24
CA ASP A 30 -5.62 30.97 3.78
C ASP A 30 -5.38 30.75 5.28
N LEU A 31 -6.35 30.17 6.00
CA LEU A 31 -6.24 29.84 7.43
C LEU A 31 -5.03 28.95 7.72
N PHE A 32 -4.84 27.87 6.95
CA PHE A 32 -3.76 26.91 7.13
C PHE A 32 -2.51 27.28 6.32
N ASP A 33 -2.70 28.02 5.21
CA ASP A 33 -1.61 28.51 4.37
C ASP A 33 -0.79 29.65 5.01
N ASN A 34 -1.32 30.30 6.04
CA ASN A 34 -0.62 31.36 6.79
C ASN A 34 0.13 30.88 8.05
N GLU A 35 -0.09 29.65 8.51
CA GLU A 35 0.69 29.07 9.61
C GLU A 35 2.14 28.86 9.15
N LYS A 36 3.07 29.57 9.79
CA LYS A 36 4.52 29.52 9.50
C LYS A 36 5.20 28.43 10.32
N ASP A 37 6.23 27.84 9.74
CA ASP A 37 7.11 26.90 10.43
C ASP A 37 7.81 27.60 11.61
N GLN A 38 7.68 27.06 12.83
CA GLN A 38 8.41 27.57 14.01
C GLN A 38 9.92 27.26 13.96
N GLN A 39 10.41 26.57 12.92
CA GLN A 39 11.83 26.25 12.72
C GLN A 39 12.32 26.82 11.39
N ASP A 40 13.53 27.41 11.40
CA ASP A 40 14.19 27.99 10.23
C ASP A 40 14.09 27.08 8.99
N GLU A 41 13.33 27.51 7.98
CA GLU A 41 13.13 26.83 6.68
C GLU A 41 14.44 26.44 5.98
N HIS A 42 15.56 27.11 6.32
CA HIS A 42 16.88 26.87 5.76
C HIS A 42 17.64 25.65 6.32
N ASN A 43 17.18 25.03 7.41
CA ASN A 43 17.91 23.94 8.08
C ASN A 43 17.23 22.56 8.06
N ILE A 44 15.95 22.45 7.69
CA ILE A 44 15.19 21.18 7.79
C ILE A 44 15.70 20.09 6.83
N CYS A 45 16.31 20.47 5.71
CA CYS A 45 16.75 19.54 4.65
C CYS A 45 18.17 19.79 4.12
N ASN A 46 18.98 20.57 4.84
CA ASN A 46 20.28 20.98 4.34
C ASN A 46 21.30 19.83 4.45
N LYS A 47 21.79 19.33 3.31
CA LYS A 47 22.71 18.17 3.26
C LYS A 47 24.13 18.46 3.78
N ASN A 48 24.49 19.73 3.94
CA ASN A 48 25.88 20.14 4.22
C ASN A 48 26.13 20.71 5.63
N ASN A 49 25.08 20.91 6.45
CA ASN A 49 25.22 21.33 7.84
C ASN A 49 24.42 20.36 8.72
N GLU A 50 25.09 19.38 9.35
CA GLU A 50 24.46 18.47 10.32
C GLU A 50 24.06 19.22 11.61
N PRO A 51 22.90 18.91 12.22
CA PRO A 51 22.83 17.78 13.15
C PRO A 51 21.59 16.87 13.03
N ILE A 52 20.72 17.08 12.03
CA ILE A 52 19.50 16.29 11.86
C ILE A 52 19.57 15.54 10.52
N LYS A 53 20.04 14.30 10.56
CA LYS A 53 19.90 13.38 9.42
C LYS A 53 18.47 12.81 9.43
N TYR A 54 17.50 13.58 8.94
CA TYR A 54 16.31 12.94 8.38
C TYR A 54 16.81 12.01 7.27
N SER A 55 16.57 10.71 7.45
CA SER A 55 17.05 9.68 6.53
C SER A 55 16.68 10.04 5.09
N SER A 56 17.54 9.67 4.13
CA SER A 56 17.37 9.85 2.67
C SER A 56 16.20 9.06 2.07
N LYS A 57 15.13 8.81 2.83
CA LYS A 57 14.06 7.86 2.57
C LYS A 57 12.75 8.51 2.13
N TYR A 58 12.53 9.77 2.47
CA TYR A 58 11.31 10.52 2.11
C TYR A 58 11.68 11.88 1.52
N ASP A 59 10.83 12.40 0.65
CA ASP A 59 11.09 13.71 0.06
C ASP A 59 11.05 14.79 1.15
N CYS A 60 12.02 15.71 1.08
CA CYS A 60 12.10 16.84 2.00
C CYS A 60 10.80 17.64 2.07
N SER A 61 10.13 17.82 0.92
CA SER A 61 8.83 18.48 0.84
C SER A 61 7.75 17.74 1.65
N THR A 62 7.75 16.40 1.63
CA THR A 62 6.85 15.56 2.45
C THR A 62 7.06 15.80 3.94
N VAL A 63 8.32 15.85 4.40
CA VAL A 63 8.66 16.10 5.80
C VAL A 63 8.27 17.51 6.23
N LYS A 64 8.52 18.51 5.37
CA LYS A 64 8.09 19.89 5.61
C LYS A 64 6.57 19.99 5.75
N LEU A 65 5.82 19.34 4.86
CA LEU A 65 4.36 19.33 4.94
C LEU A 65 3.86 18.62 6.20
N PHE A 66 4.51 17.53 6.63
CA PHE A 66 4.18 16.87 7.88
C PHE A 66 4.36 17.79 9.10
N ASN A 67 5.51 18.46 9.22
CA ASN A 67 5.79 19.38 10.32
C ASN A 67 4.78 20.55 10.36
N ARG A 68 4.45 21.10 9.18
CA ARG A 68 3.42 22.12 9.06
C ARG A 68 2.06 21.61 9.53
N THR A 69 1.71 20.38 9.17
CA THR A 69 0.48 19.73 9.57
C THR A 69 0.43 19.51 11.09
N GLU A 70 1.56 19.15 11.71
CA GLU A 70 1.70 19.03 13.16
C GLU A 70 1.45 20.37 13.87
N ASN A 71 2.03 21.47 13.37
CA ASN A 71 1.81 22.81 13.91
C ASN A 71 0.33 23.21 13.83
N ILE A 72 -0.31 22.97 12.68
CA ILE A 72 -1.74 23.23 12.49
C ILE A 72 -2.58 22.43 13.49
N ILE A 73 -2.28 21.14 13.69
CA ILE A 73 -3.00 20.29 14.65
C ILE A 73 -2.79 20.79 16.09
N ASN A 74 -1.59 21.24 16.45
CA ASN A 74 -1.32 21.77 17.78
C ASN A 74 -2.05 23.10 18.04
N ASN A 75 -2.20 23.96 17.02
CA ASN A 75 -2.91 25.23 17.10
C ASN A 75 -4.39 25.15 16.66
N PHE A 76 -4.90 23.94 16.43
CA PHE A 76 -6.14 23.71 15.70
C PHE A 76 -7.35 24.43 16.32
N ASN A 77 -7.46 24.40 17.65
CA ASN A 77 -8.55 25.07 18.38
C ASN A 77 -8.55 26.60 18.17
N ASN A 78 -7.38 27.24 18.08
CA ASN A 78 -7.28 28.69 17.89
C ASN A 78 -7.59 29.06 16.44
N LEU A 79 -7.09 28.28 15.49
CA LEU A 79 -7.36 28.48 14.05
C LEU A 79 -8.86 28.33 13.75
N CYS A 80 -9.51 27.34 14.35
CA CYS A 80 -10.92 27.06 14.09
C CYS A 80 -11.92 27.91 14.91
N GLN A 81 -11.49 28.84 15.76
CA GLN A 81 -12.40 29.67 16.60
C GLN A 81 -13.26 30.65 15.79
N GLN A 82 -12.82 31.05 14.59
CA GLN A 82 -13.53 32.03 13.75
C GLN A 82 -14.70 31.44 12.94
N HIS A 83 -14.89 30.12 12.97
CA HIS A 83 -15.92 29.40 12.22
C HIS A 83 -16.85 28.66 13.18
N ASN A 84 -18.11 29.10 13.29
CA ASN A 84 -19.13 28.63 14.25
C ASN A 84 -19.58 27.15 14.10
N GLY A 85 -18.80 26.28 13.44
CA GLY A 85 -19.07 24.86 13.32
C GLY A 85 -17.79 24.03 13.23
N HIS A 86 -17.28 23.56 14.36
CA HIS A 86 -16.03 22.79 14.44
C HIS A 86 -15.94 21.55 13.51
N ILE A 87 -17.08 20.97 13.11
CA ILE A 87 -17.13 19.84 12.17
C ILE A 87 -16.68 20.27 10.76
N SER A 88 -17.06 21.48 10.32
CA SER A 88 -16.63 22.02 9.02
C SER A 88 -15.13 22.32 8.97
N CYS A 89 -14.53 22.77 10.08
CA CYS A 89 -13.10 23.05 10.14
C CYS A 89 -12.24 21.78 9.96
N CYS A 90 -12.73 20.64 10.44
CA CYS A 90 -12.09 19.34 10.22
C CYS A 90 -12.11 18.93 8.75
N ASP A 91 -13.26 19.05 8.08
CA ASP A 91 -13.36 18.79 6.64
C ASP A 91 -12.41 19.73 5.87
N TYR A 92 -12.37 21.03 6.21
CA TYR A 92 -11.45 21.99 5.57
C TYR A 92 -9.98 21.61 5.72
N PHE A 93 -9.56 21.17 6.91
CA PHE A 93 -8.20 20.73 7.14
C PHE A 93 -7.83 19.47 6.34
N ILE A 94 -8.71 18.47 6.34
CA ILE A 94 -8.50 17.20 5.61
C ILE A 94 -8.34 17.49 4.11
N TYR A 95 -9.24 18.29 3.56
CA TYR A 95 -9.23 18.63 2.14
C TYR A 95 -8.12 19.63 1.76
N TRP A 96 -7.68 20.47 2.69
CA TRP A 96 -6.46 21.26 2.56
C TRP A 96 -5.23 20.35 2.44
N LEU A 97 -5.08 19.36 3.32
CA LEU A 97 -3.96 18.42 3.28
C LEU A 97 -3.95 17.62 1.97
N TYR A 98 -5.11 17.11 1.53
CA TYR A 98 -5.24 16.41 0.26
C TYR A 98 -4.85 17.29 -0.93
N ARG A 99 -5.26 18.56 -0.92
CA ARG A 99 -4.84 19.54 -1.91
C ARG A 99 -3.32 19.74 -1.91
N LYS A 100 -2.68 19.92 -0.75
CA LYS A 100 -1.22 20.07 -0.67
C LYS A 100 -0.47 18.82 -1.15
N ILE A 101 -1.01 17.63 -0.89
CA ILE A 101 -0.48 16.37 -1.42
C ILE A 101 -0.54 16.35 -2.95
N ILE A 102 -1.67 16.76 -3.53
CA ILE A 102 -1.89 16.84 -4.97
C ILE A 102 -0.94 17.86 -5.61
N GLU A 103 -0.82 19.06 -5.04
CA GLU A 103 0.03 20.15 -5.55
C GLU A 103 1.52 19.78 -5.57
N ASN A 104 1.99 19.05 -4.56
CA ASN A 104 3.38 18.60 -4.49
C ASN A 104 3.66 17.32 -5.30
N ASN A 105 2.63 16.71 -5.90
CA ASN A 105 2.73 15.50 -6.72
C ASN A 105 3.49 14.35 -6.02
N TYR A 106 3.18 14.11 -4.74
CA TYR A 106 3.81 13.03 -3.98
C TYR A 106 3.48 11.66 -4.56
N ASP A 107 4.46 10.76 -4.56
CA ASP A 107 4.23 9.36 -4.91
C ASP A 107 3.48 8.61 -3.79
N ALA A 108 3.03 7.39 -4.10
CA ALA A 108 2.27 6.57 -3.16
C ALA A 108 3.03 6.28 -1.85
N TYR A 109 4.35 6.28 -1.88
CA TYR A 109 5.19 6.00 -0.73
C TYR A 109 5.23 7.19 0.24
N ASN A 110 5.47 8.39 -0.28
CA ASN A 110 5.43 9.65 0.46
C ASN A 110 4.01 9.94 0.97
N MET A 111 2.97 9.72 0.15
CA MET A 111 1.57 9.86 0.55
C MET A 111 1.23 8.92 1.71
N HIS A 112 1.63 7.65 1.63
CA HIS A 112 1.38 6.67 2.67
C HIS A 112 2.01 7.07 4.00
N TRP A 113 3.29 7.46 3.97
CA TRP A 113 3.99 7.92 5.17
C TRP A 113 3.32 9.16 5.76
N LEU A 114 3.09 10.20 4.96
CA LEU A 114 2.50 11.46 5.43
C LEU A 114 1.11 11.23 6.04
N LEU A 115 0.20 10.59 5.30
CA LEU A 115 -1.18 10.39 5.74
C LEU A 115 -1.27 9.53 7.00
N ASN A 116 -0.42 8.50 7.14
CA ASN A 116 -0.40 7.68 8.35
C ASN A 116 0.15 8.42 9.57
N ASN A 117 1.23 9.19 9.41
CA ASN A 117 1.77 9.95 10.54
C ASN A 117 0.82 11.07 10.97
N VAL A 118 0.19 11.76 10.01
CA VAL A 118 -0.85 12.76 10.31
C VAL A 118 -2.04 12.12 11.02
N LYS A 119 -2.46 10.91 10.60
CA LYS A 119 -3.51 10.16 11.28
C LYS A 119 -3.19 9.91 12.76
N VAL A 120 -1.96 9.45 13.06
CA VAL A 120 -1.50 9.21 14.44
C VAL A 120 -1.49 10.50 15.25
N LEU A 121 -0.99 11.61 14.70
CA LEU A 121 -1.00 12.92 15.37
C LEU A 121 -2.42 13.35 15.73
N MET A 122 -3.34 13.20 14.79
CA MET A 122 -4.73 13.55 14.96
C MET A 122 -5.46 12.62 15.96
N GLU A 123 -5.17 11.32 15.97
CA GLU A 123 -5.68 10.38 16.98
C GLU A 123 -5.23 10.79 18.40
N LYS A 124 -3.96 11.20 18.55
CA LYS A 124 -3.42 11.73 19.82
C LYS A 124 -4.10 13.02 20.25
N TYR A 125 -4.35 13.93 19.31
CA TYR A 125 -5.07 15.18 19.56
C TYR A 125 -6.50 14.90 20.09
N ASN A 126 -7.19 13.92 19.50
CA ASN A 126 -8.55 13.54 19.91
C ASN A 126 -8.63 12.90 21.30
N LEU A 127 -7.63 12.12 21.69
CA LEU A 127 -7.56 11.54 23.04
C LEU A 127 -7.45 12.61 24.14
N SER A 128 -6.96 13.79 23.79
CA SER A 128 -6.70 14.90 24.71
C SER A 128 -7.85 15.90 24.82
N ASN A 129 -8.88 15.79 23.96
CA ASN A 129 -9.99 16.73 23.86
C ASN A 129 -11.32 15.97 23.63
N GLU A 130 -12.11 15.72 24.69
CA GLU A 130 -13.35 14.92 24.64
C GLU A 130 -14.44 15.44 23.69
N LYS A 131 -14.33 16.68 23.20
CA LYS A 131 -15.24 17.25 22.19
C LYS A 131 -14.46 18.13 21.21
N LYS A 132 -14.10 17.61 20.03
CA LYS A 132 -14.14 18.25 18.68
C LYS A 132 -13.12 17.57 17.73
N CYS A 133 -13.58 17.24 16.52
CA CYS A 133 -12.91 16.49 15.43
C CYS A 133 -12.91 14.95 15.54
N LYS A 134 -14.05 14.29 15.26
CA LYS A 134 -14.10 12.82 15.16
C LYS A 134 -13.47 12.35 13.84
N LEU A 135 -12.21 11.96 13.90
CA LEU A 135 -11.39 11.70 12.72
C LEU A 135 -11.80 10.53 11.82
N ASN A 136 -12.54 9.57 12.35
CA ASN A 136 -12.73 8.29 11.65
C ASN A 136 -13.86 8.29 10.62
N GLU A 137 -14.64 9.36 10.47
CA GLU A 137 -15.76 9.35 9.51
C GLU A 137 -15.34 9.78 8.09
N ASN A 138 -14.45 10.79 7.94
CA ASN A 138 -14.13 11.37 6.64
C ASN A 138 -12.64 11.32 6.22
N PHE A 139 -11.70 11.03 7.14
CA PHE A 139 -10.28 10.93 6.81
C PHE A 139 -9.95 9.55 6.23
N CYS A 140 -9.57 9.51 4.95
CA CYS A 140 -9.21 8.29 4.24
C CYS A 140 -7.73 8.31 3.79
N THR A 141 -7.02 7.20 3.99
CA THR A 141 -5.69 6.99 3.41
C THR A 141 -5.83 6.58 1.94
N ILE A 142 -5.92 7.55 1.04
CA ILE A 142 -6.05 7.34 -0.41
C ILE A 142 -4.67 7.48 -1.05
N LEU A 143 -4.13 6.38 -1.59
CA LEU A 143 -2.81 6.35 -2.24
C LEU A 143 -2.89 6.51 -3.78
N ASP A 144 -4.09 6.42 -4.36
CA ASP A 144 -4.31 6.71 -5.77
C ASP A 144 -4.54 8.22 -5.95
N ILE A 145 -3.59 8.88 -6.59
CA ILE A 145 -3.62 10.33 -6.78
C ILE A 145 -4.83 10.79 -7.61
N ASN A 146 -5.29 10.00 -8.59
CA ASN A 146 -6.45 10.35 -9.40
C ASN A 146 -7.75 10.22 -8.61
N LEU A 147 -7.83 9.19 -7.76
CA LEU A 147 -8.94 9.03 -6.81
C LEU A 147 -8.98 10.20 -5.82
N LEU A 148 -7.83 10.59 -5.28
CA LEU A 148 -7.69 11.74 -4.38
C LEU A 148 -8.09 13.06 -5.05
N LYS A 149 -7.66 13.29 -6.30
CA LYS A 149 -8.06 14.45 -7.11
C LYS A 149 -9.57 14.51 -7.30
N ASN A 150 -10.18 13.42 -7.76
CA ASN A 150 -11.62 13.38 -7.99
C ASN A 150 -12.43 13.62 -6.70
N LYS A 151 -12.02 13.02 -5.58
CA LYS A 151 -12.63 13.27 -4.25
C LYS A 151 -12.53 14.72 -3.84
N THR A 152 -11.34 15.29 -3.97
CA THR A 152 -11.05 16.69 -3.62
C THR A 152 -11.88 17.67 -4.46
N VAL A 153 -11.97 17.44 -5.78
CA VAL A 153 -12.75 18.29 -6.68
C VAL A 153 -14.26 18.19 -6.39
N LEU A 154 -14.79 17.01 -6.08
CA LEU A 154 -16.19 16.82 -5.74
C LEU A 154 -16.55 17.58 -4.44
N TYR A 155 -15.70 17.49 -3.42
CA TYR A 155 -15.86 18.24 -2.18
C TYR A 155 -15.89 19.75 -2.42
N TYR A 156 -14.90 20.30 -3.14
CA TYR A 156 -14.86 21.74 -3.41
C TYR A 156 -16.04 22.22 -4.24
N PHE A 157 -16.49 21.44 -5.22
CA PHE A 157 -17.70 21.77 -5.95
C PHE A 157 -18.90 21.90 -5.01
N LEU A 158 -19.08 20.93 -4.10
CA LEU A 158 -20.18 20.96 -3.14
C LEU A 158 -20.09 22.16 -2.22
N GLU A 159 -18.92 22.53 -1.71
CA GLU A 159 -18.74 23.71 -0.87
C GLU A 159 -19.08 25.01 -1.62
N TYR A 160 -18.56 25.19 -2.85
CA TYR A 160 -18.68 26.44 -3.60
C TYR A 160 -19.92 26.54 -4.50
N TYR A 161 -20.71 25.46 -4.65
CA TYR A 161 -21.87 25.45 -5.55
C TYR A 161 -22.86 26.59 -5.30
N GLY A 162 -23.10 26.96 -4.03
CA GLY A 162 -24.01 28.06 -3.69
C GLY A 162 -23.60 29.38 -4.36
N LYS A 163 -22.29 29.66 -4.40
CA LYS A 163 -21.74 30.86 -5.04
C LYS A 163 -21.80 30.77 -6.56
N ILE A 164 -21.52 29.59 -7.11
CA ILE A 164 -21.65 29.34 -8.56
C ILE A 164 -23.10 29.55 -9.00
N LYS A 165 -24.06 29.08 -8.20
CA LYS A 165 -25.51 29.27 -8.43
C LYS A 165 -25.89 30.75 -8.43
N GLU A 166 -25.41 31.53 -7.46
CA GLU A 166 -25.64 32.98 -7.42
C GLU A 166 -25.06 33.68 -8.64
N ALA A 167 -23.82 33.35 -9.02
CA ALA A 167 -23.20 33.89 -10.23
C ALA A 167 -24.00 33.52 -11.49
N LEU A 168 -24.56 32.32 -11.59
CA LEU A 168 -25.41 31.92 -12.72
C LEU A 168 -26.73 32.69 -12.81
N LYS A 169 -27.26 33.19 -11.68
CA LYS A 169 -28.50 33.98 -11.65
C LYS A 169 -28.30 35.41 -12.16
N SER A 170 -27.09 35.95 -12.09
CA SER A 170 -26.78 37.35 -12.43
C SER A 170 -26.37 37.57 -13.91
N GLU A 171 -26.60 36.60 -14.80
CA GLU A 171 -26.14 36.59 -16.21
C GLU A 171 -24.62 36.86 -16.36
N PRO A 172 -23.77 35.94 -15.92
CA PRO A 172 -22.34 36.18 -15.83
C PRO A 172 -21.67 36.12 -17.21
N THR A 173 -20.67 36.97 -17.44
CA THR A 173 -19.78 36.92 -18.61
C THR A 173 -19.13 35.53 -18.79
N ASN A 174 -18.94 34.78 -17.70
CA ASN A 174 -18.33 33.46 -17.71
C ASN A 174 -19.32 32.29 -17.57
N LYS A 175 -20.61 32.50 -17.87
CA LYS A 175 -21.66 31.47 -17.82
C LYS A 175 -21.25 30.14 -18.46
N TYR A 176 -20.57 30.21 -19.61
CA TYR A 176 -20.05 29.04 -20.30
C TYR A 176 -19.09 28.22 -19.43
N PHE A 177 -18.15 28.86 -18.74
CA PHE A 177 -17.16 28.18 -17.90
C PHE A 177 -17.80 27.53 -16.66
N TYR A 178 -18.73 28.23 -16.00
CA TYR A 178 -19.47 27.64 -14.88
C TYR A 178 -20.28 26.41 -15.32
N CYS A 179 -20.99 26.52 -16.44
CA CYS A 179 -21.76 25.40 -16.97
C CYS A 179 -20.90 24.23 -17.43
N GLN A 180 -19.72 24.49 -18.03
CA GLN A 180 -18.75 23.44 -18.34
C GLN A 180 -18.25 22.73 -17.09
N TYR A 181 -17.89 23.49 -16.05
CA TYR A 181 -17.44 22.93 -14.79
C TYR A 181 -18.53 22.07 -14.12
N ILE A 182 -19.76 22.58 -14.01
CA ILE A 182 -20.89 21.82 -13.47
C ILE A 182 -21.12 20.53 -14.28
N LYS A 183 -21.12 20.60 -15.62
CA LYS A 183 -21.26 19.41 -16.50
C LYS A 183 -20.16 18.37 -16.24
N GLN A 184 -18.92 18.80 -16.04
CA GLN A 184 -17.81 17.90 -15.72
C GLN A 184 -18.01 17.21 -14.37
N ILE A 185 -18.46 17.92 -13.34
CA ILE A 185 -18.71 17.33 -12.02
C ILE A 185 -19.85 16.32 -12.08
N PHE A 186 -20.94 16.63 -12.78
CA PHE A 186 -22.04 15.69 -12.98
C PHE A 186 -21.60 14.43 -13.74
N GLY A 187 -20.75 14.59 -14.76
CA GLY A 187 -20.11 13.47 -15.45
C GLY A 187 -19.22 12.63 -14.53
N LEU A 188 -18.43 13.27 -13.65
CA LEU A 188 -17.63 12.59 -12.64
C LEU A 188 -18.52 11.82 -11.66
N TYR A 189 -19.57 12.44 -11.13
CA TYR A 189 -20.50 11.80 -10.20
C TYR A 189 -21.19 10.58 -10.84
N GLN A 190 -21.64 10.70 -12.09
CA GLN A 190 -22.19 9.56 -12.85
C GLN A 190 -21.16 8.43 -13.01
N LYS A 191 -19.90 8.76 -13.31
CA LYS A 191 -18.81 7.78 -13.39
C LYS A 191 -18.60 7.05 -12.05
N ILE A 192 -18.60 7.79 -10.93
CA ILE A 192 -18.48 7.21 -9.58
C ILE A 192 -19.65 6.25 -9.29
N GLN A 193 -20.89 6.62 -9.66
CA GLN A 193 -22.07 5.76 -9.46
C GLN A 193 -22.03 4.49 -10.32
N GLN A 194 -21.52 4.55 -11.56
CA GLN A 194 -21.39 3.40 -12.45
C GLN A 194 -20.37 2.35 -11.94
N GLU A 195 -19.48 2.74 -11.03
CA GLU A 195 -18.44 1.88 -10.44
C GLU A 195 -18.92 1.20 -9.13
N TYR A 196 -20.24 0.99 -8.99
CA TYR A 196 -21.05 0.56 -7.83
C TYR A 196 -20.46 -0.51 -6.89
N ARG A 197 -19.57 -1.38 -7.39
CA ARG A 197 -19.02 -2.54 -6.66
C ARG A 197 -17.51 -2.48 -6.43
N SER A 198 -16.89 -1.32 -6.59
CA SER A 198 -15.44 -1.14 -6.48
C SER A 198 -15.02 -0.45 -5.18
N LYS A 199 -13.75 -0.63 -4.78
CA LYS A 199 -13.11 0.12 -3.69
C LYS A 199 -13.22 1.65 -3.86
N LEU A 200 -13.53 2.17 -5.07
CA LEU A 200 -13.69 3.61 -5.32
C LEU A 200 -14.86 4.20 -4.54
N ILE A 201 -15.99 3.52 -4.38
CA ILE A 201 -17.17 4.11 -3.71
C ILE A 201 -16.95 4.33 -2.23
N GLN A 202 -16.16 3.48 -1.56
CA GLN A 202 -15.81 3.66 -0.16
C GLN A 202 -15.13 5.00 0.09
N ALA A 203 -14.31 5.48 -0.86
CA ALA A 203 -13.63 6.76 -0.75
C ALA A 203 -14.57 7.97 -0.86
N TYR A 204 -15.75 7.84 -1.48
CA TYR A 204 -16.71 8.94 -1.69
C TYR A 204 -17.94 8.87 -0.79
N ILE A 205 -17.95 7.97 0.21
CA ILE A 205 -19.06 7.82 1.16
C ILE A 205 -19.51 9.15 1.76
N PRO A 206 -18.63 10.10 2.14
CA PRO A 206 -19.08 11.37 2.72
C PRO A 206 -19.67 12.34 1.69
N GLU A 207 -19.23 12.30 0.43
CA GLU A 207 -19.62 13.26 -0.61
C GLU A 207 -20.90 12.85 -1.34
N ILE A 208 -21.15 11.55 -1.51
CA ILE A 208 -22.31 11.05 -2.25
C ILE A 208 -23.64 11.51 -1.62
N PRO A 209 -23.89 11.35 -0.30
CA PRO A 209 -25.11 11.84 0.33
C PRO A 209 -25.24 13.35 0.23
N LYS A 210 -24.14 14.08 0.45
CA LYS A 210 -24.09 15.55 0.32
C LYS A 210 -24.49 15.99 -1.09
N PHE A 211 -23.99 15.31 -2.12
CA PHE A 211 -24.34 15.58 -3.52
C PHE A 211 -25.82 15.34 -3.78
N ARG A 212 -26.35 14.18 -3.37
CA ARG A 212 -27.77 13.82 -3.56
C ARG A 212 -28.71 14.80 -2.86
N MET A 213 -28.40 15.18 -1.63
CA MET A 213 -29.20 16.16 -0.88
C MET A 213 -29.18 17.55 -1.51
N LYS A 214 -28.05 17.95 -2.12
CA LYS A 214 -27.88 19.29 -2.68
C LYS A 214 -28.53 19.46 -4.06
N PHE A 215 -28.62 18.39 -4.85
CA PHE A 215 -29.13 18.42 -6.23
C PHE A 215 -30.47 17.71 -6.38
N ASP A 216 -31.50 18.30 -5.77
CA ASP A 216 -32.88 17.85 -5.87
C ASP A 216 -33.53 18.21 -7.22
N THR A 217 -34.82 17.87 -7.38
CA THR A 217 -35.58 18.14 -8.60
C THR A 217 -35.59 19.61 -9.02
N ASN A 218 -35.64 20.52 -8.05
CA ASN A 218 -35.69 21.95 -8.32
C ASN A 218 -34.33 22.46 -8.78
N GLU A 219 -33.26 22.01 -8.12
CA GLU A 219 -31.89 22.38 -8.46
C GLU A 219 -31.50 21.89 -9.86
N ILE A 220 -31.88 20.67 -10.21
CA ILE A 220 -31.65 20.12 -11.54
C ILE A 220 -32.41 20.87 -12.62
N THR A 221 -33.67 21.23 -12.36
CA THR A 221 -34.46 22.07 -13.28
C THR A 221 -33.80 23.43 -13.49
N PHE A 222 -33.30 24.05 -12.42
CA PHE A 222 -32.54 25.30 -12.50
C PHE A 222 -31.28 25.15 -13.36
N LEU A 223 -30.50 24.08 -13.19
CA LEU A 223 -29.30 23.83 -13.98
C LEU A 223 -29.60 23.57 -15.46
N LYS A 224 -30.66 22.81 -15.77
CA LYS A 224 -31.09 22.56 -17.16
C LYS A 224 -31.38 23.86 -17.90
N TRP A 225 -32.12 24.75 -17.26
CA TRP A 225 -32.47 26.06 -17.83
C TRP A 225 -31.25 26.98 -17.90
N SER A 226 -30.49 27.06 -16.80
CA SER A 226 -29.35 27.98 -16.72
C SER A 226 -28.21 27.58 -17.65
N CYS A 227 -27.98 26.30 -17.90
CA CYS A 227 -26.85 25.81 -18.69
C CYS A 227 -27.20 25.26 -20.07
N ASN A 228 -28.42 25.51 -20.54
CA ASN A 228 -28.94 25.06 -21.84
C ASN A 228 -28.61 23.57 -22.09
N ASP A 229 -29.11 22.70 -21.22
CA ASP A 229 -28.85 21.25 -21.33
C ASP A 229 -29.48 20.69 -22.60
N ASP A 230 -28.79 19.75 -23.26
CA ASP A 230 -29.26 19.19 -24.53
C ASP A 230 -30.43 18.24 -24.27
N PRO A 231 -31.64 18.51 -24.81
CA PRO A 231 -32.78 17.62 -24.63
C PRO A 231 -32.55 16.20 -25.18
N LYS A 232 -31.61 16.03 -26.12
CA LYS A 232 -31.28 14.73 -26.72
C LYS A 232 -30.27 13.92 -25.90
N ASN A 233 -29.50 14.56 -25.03
CA ASN A 233 -28.54 13.89 -24.15
C ASN A 233 -28.37 14.69 -22.83
N PRO A 234 -29.36 14.61 -21.93
CA PRO A 234 -29.38 15.44 -20.73
C PRO A 234 -28.27 15.02 -19.77
N ILE A 235 -27.31 15.92 -19.51
CA ILE A 235 -26.25 15.70 -18.53
C ILE A 235 -26.83 15.76 -17.12
N PHE A 236 -27.84 16.62 -16.91
CA PHE A 236 -28.51 16.80 -15.63
C PHE A 236 -29.75 15.90 -15.54
N ASN A 237 -29.56 14.58 -15.38
CA ASN A 237 -30.66 13.63 -15.23
C ASN A 237 -30.87 13.21 -13.76
N ILE A 238 -32.04 13.50 -13.19
CA ILE A 238 -32.47 13.07 -11.84
C ILE A 238 -32.49 11.56 -11.71
N GLU A 239 -32.93 10.84 -12.74
CA GLU A 239 -32.96 9.38 -12.74
C GLU A 239 -31.54 8.84 -12.59
N ASN A 240 -30.53 9.42 -13.26
CA ASN A 240 -29.12 9.01 -13.08
C ASN A 240 -28.54 9.40 -11.71
N ILE A 241 -29.11 10.39 -11.02
CA ILE A 241 -28.65 10.84 -9.69
C ILE A 241 -29.25 9.96 -8.58
N MET A 242 -30.47 9.47 -8.80
CA MET A 242 -31.25 8.64 -7.87
C MET A 242 -31.26 7.14 -8.19
N GLU A 243 -30.90 6.72 -9.42
CA GLU A 243 -30.74 5.30 -9.77
C GLU A 243 -29.61 4.70 -8.93
N ASN A 244 -29.94 3.60 -8.25
CA ASN A 244 -29.25 3.01 -7.10
C ASN A 244 -29.52 3.75 -5.77
N SER A 245 -30.77 3.69 -5.34
CA SER A 245 -31.14 3.83 -3.93
C SER A 245 -30.45 2.72 -3.11
N ILE A 246 -29.25 3.02 -2.66
CA ILE A 246 -28.52 2.29 -1.63
C ILE A 246 -29.33 2.41 -0.33
N ASN A 247 -29.76 1.30 0.24
CA ASN A 247 -30.08 1.27 1.66
C ASN A 247 -28.75 1.45 2.42
N GLU A 248 -28.64 2.47 3.27
CA GLU A 248 -27.45 2.72 4.12
C GLU A 248 -26.99 1.47 4.91
N GLU A 249 -27.88 0.49 5.09
CA GLU A 249 -27.61 -0.81 5.69
C GLU A 249 -26.73 -1.73 4.81
N ASP A 250 -26.91 -1.74 3.48
CA ASP A 250 -26.14 -2.59 2.57
C ASP A 250 -24.67 -2.15 2.43
N ALA A 251 -24.40 -0.85 2.61
CA ALA A 251 -23.04 -0.31 2.64
C ALA A 251 -22.31 -0.64 3.97
N LYS A 252 -23.04 -0.69 5.08
CA LYS A 252 -22.51 -1.06 6.42
C LYS A 252 -22.24 -2.56 6.54
N VAL A 253 -23.11 -3.40 5.97
CA VAL A 253 -22.93 -4.86 5.92
C VAL A 253 -21.68 -5.26 5.12
N ASN A 254 -21.39 -4.55 4.03
CA ASN A 254 -20.17 -4.77 3.24
C ASN A 254 -18.89 -4.27 3.94
N ALA A 255 -18.98 -3.22 4.77
CA ALA A 255 -17.85 -2.73 5.57
C ALA A 255 -17.46 -3.70 6.69
N GLN A 256 -18.43 -4.29 7.38
CA GLN A 256 -18.17 -5.33 8.39
C GLN A 256 -17.56 -6.61 7.79
N ALA A 257 -17.88 -6.94 6.53
CA ALA A 257 -17.26 -8.06 5.81
C ALA A 257 -15.85 -7.75 5.27
N THR A 258 -15.41 -6.47 5.22
CA THR A 258 -14.07 -6.07 4.75
C THR A 258 -13.07 -5.78 5.85
N ASP A 259 -13.51 -5.56 7.10
CA ASP A 259 -12.59 -5.44 8.25
C ASP A 259 -11.88 -6.77 8.60
N GLU A 260 -12.38 -7.92 8.11
CA GLU A 260 -11.70 -9.22 8.20
C GLU A 260 -10.63 -9.45 7.12
N VAL A 261 -10.48 -8.55 6.14
CA VAL A 261 -9.49 -8.71 5.06
C VAL A 261 -8.53 -7.52 5.06
N LYS A 262 -7.62 -7.51 6.03
CA LYS A 262 -6.39 -6.70 5.94
C LYS A 262 -5.24 -7.53 5.35
N GLU A 263 -4.53 -6.84 4.48
CA GLU A 263 -3.18 -7.13 3.95
C GLU A 263 -3.05 -8.35 3.01
N ASN A 264 -3.17 -8.10 1.69
CA ASN A 264 -2.12 -8.46 0.70
C ASN A 264 -2.44 -8.24 -0.79
N ASP A 265 -3.57 -7.68 -1.21
CA ASP A 265 -3.88 -7.59 -2.67
C ASP A 265 -4.01 -6.15 -3.20
N ALA A 266 -2.87 -5.45 -3.25
CA ALA A 266 -2.73 -4.18 -3.95
C ALA A 266 -1.84 -4.33 -5.20
N ILE A 267 -2.14 -5.27 -6.10
CA ILE A 267 -1.61 -5.26 -7.47
C ILE A 267 -2.72 -5.76 -8.44
N VAL A 268 -3.11 -4.86 -9.36
CA VAL A 268 -4.11 -4.96 -10.46
C VAL A 268 -5.60 -4.95 -10.07
N ASN A 269 -6.27 -3.87 -10.45
CA ASN A 269 -7.73 -3.72 -10.48
C ASN A 269 -8.35 -4.72 -11.46
N VAL A 270 -8.60 -5.94 -11.00
CA VAL A 270 -9.48 -6.90 -11.65
C VAL A 270 -10.81 -6.84 -10.92
N SER A 271 -11.85 -6.29 -11.56
CA SER A 271 -13.21 -6.26 -11.01
C SER A 271 -13.71 -7.68 -10.74
N GLU A 272 -14.72 -7.82 -9.88
CA GLU A 272 -15.40 -9.07 -9.55
C GLU A 272 -15.91 -9.87 -10.78
N SER A 273 -15.97 -9.24 -11.97
CA SER A 273 -16.51 -9.79 -13.22
C SER A 273 -15.49 -10.36 -14.21
N ALA A 274 -14.19 -10.27 -13.96
CA ALA A 274 -13.19 -10.47 -15.02
C ALA A 274 -12.99 -11.92 -15.50
N TYR A 275 -13.31 -12.92 -14.68
CA TYR A 275 -13.15 -14.33 -15.06
C TYR A 275 -14.42 -14.95 -15.66
N ASP A 276 -15.58 -14.30 -15.49
CA ASP A 276 -16.87 -14.75 -16.06
C ASP A 276 -17.07 -14.29 -17.51
N ILE A 277 -16.06 -13.64 -18.11
CA ILE A 277 -16.11 -13.11 -19.47
C ILE A 277 -16.28 -14.22 -20.53
N PHE A 278 -15.86 -15.45 -20.22
CA PHE A 278 -15.87 -16.58 -21.15
C PHE A 278 -17.19 -17.36 -21.18
N TYR A 279 -18.18 -17.00 -20.35
CA TYR A 279 -19.47 -17.67 -20.34
C TYR A 279 -20.15 -17.71 -21.73
N ASN A 280 -20.02 -16.62 -22.50
CA ASN A 280 -20.53 -16.49 -23.87
C ASN A 280 -19.47 -16.72 -24.96
N LEU A 281 -18.36 -17.40 -24.63
CA LEU A 281 -17.20 -17.54 -25.52
C LEU A 281 -17.57 -18.07 -26.91
N ASN A 282 -18.43 -19.09 -26.99
CA ASN A 282 -18.88 -19.64 -28.26
C ASN A 282 -19.48 -18.55 -29.19
N LYS A 283 -20.30 -17.66 -28.63
CA LYS A 283 -20.93 -16.59 -29.40
C LYS A 283 -19.91 -15.55 -29.85
N TYR A 284 -18.91 -15.24 -29.02
CA TYR A 284 -17.82 -14.36 -29.45
C TYR A 284 -17.03 -14.97 -30.60
N LYS A 285 -16.70 -16.27 -30.54
CA LYS A 285 -16.02 -16.99 -31.63
C LYS A 285 -16.84 -17.07 -32.91
N GLU A 286 -18.16 -17.25 -32.80
CA GLU A 286 -19.07 -17.21 -33.95
C GLU A 286 -19.01 -15.84 -34.63
N ILE A 287 -19.11 -14.74 -33.86
CA ILE A 287 -19.04 -13.37 -34.36
C ILE A 287 -17.65 -13.07 -34.95
N GLU A 288 -16.58 -13.54 -34.31
CA GLU A 288 -15.22 -13.40 -34.81
C GLU A 288 -15.06 -14.09 -36.17
N ASN A 289 -15.56 -15.32 -36.32
CA ASN A 289 -15.54 -16.05 -37.59
C ASN A 289 -16.37 -15.35 -38.67
N LEU A 290 -17.54 -14.81 -38.32
CA LEU A 290 -18.36 -14.00 -39.23
C LEU A 290 -17.60 -12.76 -39.70
N SER A 291 -16.83 -12.12 -38.80
CA SER A 291 -16.01 -10.95 -39.13
C SER A 291 -14.88 -11.26 -40.12
N LYS A 292 -14.38 -12.50 -40.13
CA LYS A 292 -13.30 -12.97 -41.03
C LYS A 292 -13.81 -13.34 -42.43
N ASN A 293 -15.03 -13.85 -42.54
CA ASN A 293 -15.56 -14.43 -43.79
C ASN A 293 -16.34 -13.44 -44.69
N ASP A 294 -16.46 -12.16 -44.32
CA ASP A 294 -17.21 -11.12 -45.06
C ASP A 294 -18.66 -11.49 -45.44
N VAL A 295 -19.27 -12.42 -44.69
CA VAL A 295 -20.65 -12.92 -44.93
C VAL A 295 -21.71 -11.91 -44.47
N SER A 296 -21.33 -10.90 -43.68
CA SER A 296 -22.27 -9.86 -43.23
C SER A 296 -22.53 -8.86 -44.37
N SER A 297 -23.80 -8.58 -44.65
CA SER A 297 -24.25 -7.59 -45.63
C SER A 297 -23.92 -6.12 -45.26
N ALA A 298 -23.20 -5.87 -44.17
CA ALA A 298 -22.85 -4.56 -43.69
C ALA A 298 -21.50 -4.09 -44.28
N PRO A 299 -21.43 -2.90 -44.91
CA PRO A 299 -20.16 -2.36 -45.38
C PRO A 299 -19.30 -1.91 -44.18
N PHE A 300 -18.29 -2.69 -43.82
CA PHE A 300 -17.28 -2.30 -42.84
C PHE A 300 -16.23 -1.41 -43.51
N ASP A 301 -16.20 -0.13 -43.16
CA ASP A 301 -15.14 0.76 -43.61
C ASP A 301 -13.84 0.47 -42.83
N THR A 302 -12.96 -0.34 -43.43
CA THR A 302 -11.62 -0.64 -42.90
C THR A 302 -10.53 0.28 -43.47
N SER A 303 -10.90 1.26 -44.30
CA SER A 303 -9.95 2.19 -44.93
C SER A 303 -9.17 3.02 -43.89
N PHE A 304 -9.75 3.22 -42.70
CA PHE A 304 -9.09 3.86 -41.56
C PHE A 304 -7.75 3.22 -41.21
N CYS A 305 -7.62 1.89 -41.32
CA CYS A 305 -6.37 1.18 -41.00
C CYS A 305 -5.21 1.57 -41.92
N ASN A 306 -5.50 2.03 -43.13
CA ASN A 306 -4.49 2.37 -44.15
C ASN A 306 -4.16 3.88 -44.18
N ARG A 307 -4.75 4.69 -43.28
CA ARG A 307 -4.47 6.14 -43.22
C ARG A 307 -3.03 6.38 -42.75
N LYS A 308 -2.29 7.20 -43.50
CA LYS A 308 -0.95 7.68 -43.08
C LYS A 308 -1.11 8.89 -42.19
N THR A 309 -0.56 8.84 -40.99
CA THR A 309 -0.81 9.84 -39.93
C THR A 309 0.44 10.64 -39.55
N ILE A 310 1.66 10.13 -39.77
CA ILE A 310 2.93 10.84 -39.49
C ILE A 310 4.02 10.43 -40.50
N PRO A 311 4.85 11.36 -41.02
CA PRO A 311 6.07 11.03 -41.77
C PRO A 311 7.14 10.42 -40.85
N GLY A 312 7.58 9.18 -41.11
CA GLY A 312 8.73 8.56 -40.43
C GLY A 312 8.40 7.46 -39.40
N THR A 313 7.14 7.11 -39.16
CA THR A 313 6.77 5.97 -38.31
C THR A 313 6.89 4.65 -39.07
N GLU A 314 7.55 3.65 -38.47
CA GLU A 314 7.65 2.31 -39.03
C GLU A 314 6.26 1.69 -39.26
N HIS A 315 6.09 1.07 -40.42
CA HIS A 315 4.86 0.44 -40.87
C HIS A 315 4.74 -0.96 -40.26
N ASP A 316 3.98 -1.10 -39.19
CA ASP A 316 3.73 -2.40 -38.57
C ASP A 316 2.62 -3.17 -39.30
N GLN A 317 3.02 -4.05 -40.24
CA GLN A 317 2.10 -4.88 -41.03
C GLN A 317 1.17 -5.75 -40.16
N LYS A 318 1.61 -6.17 -38.96
CA LYS A 318 0.78 -6.94 -38.03
C LYS A 318 -0.32 -6.06 -37.45
N PHE A 319 -0.01 -4.81 -37.06
CA PHE A 319 -1.04 -3.88 -36.58
C PHE A 319 -2.05 -3.51 -37.66
N GLU A 320 -1.64 -3.38 -38.91
CA GLU A 320 -2.57 -3.13 -40.01
C GLU A 320 -3.53 -4.29 -40.23
N THR A 321 -3.01 -5.52 -40.25
CA THR A 321 -3.82 -6.72 -40.39
C THR A 321 -4.77 -6.89 -39.19
N LEU A 322 -4.24 -6.70 -37.98
CA LEU A 322 -5.04 -6.76 -36.76
C LEU A 322 -6.09 -5.65 -36.70
N CYS A 323 -5.80 -4.44 -37.18
CA CYS A 323 -6.74 -3.33 -37.24
C CYS A 323 -7.96 -3.67 -38.11
N LYS A 324 -7.74 -4.27 -39.29
CA LYS A 324 -8.84 -4.67 -40.19
C LYS A 324 -9.75 -5.69 -39.52
N ASN A 325 -9.16 -6.71 -38.89
CA ASN A 325 -9.90 -7.75 -38.18
C ASN A 325 -10.63 -7.19 -36.95
N PHE A 326 -9.94 -6.35 -36.16
CA PHE A 326 -10.47 -5.70 -34.99
C PHE A 326 -11.68 -4.82 -35.34
N ILE A 327 -11.60 -3.97 -36.37
CA ILE A 327 -12.72 -3.09 -36.75
C ILE A 327 -13.98 -3.90 -37.08
N LYS A 328 -13.84 -4.94 -37.91
CA LYS A 328 -14.97 -5.81 -38.29
C LYS A 328 -15.57 -6.49 -37.05
N PHE A 329 -14.70 -7.09 -36.22
CA PHE A 329 -15.13 -7.79 -35.02
C PHE A 329 -15.79 -6.87 -33.99
N PHE A 330 -15.17 -5.71 -33.74
CA PHE A 330 -15.63 -4.69 -32.81
C PHE A 330 -17.00 -4.14 -33.20
N LEU A 331 -17.21 -3.80 -34.48
CA LEU A 331 -18.50 -3.28 -34.95
C LEU A 331 -19.61 -4.31 -34.89
N LEU A 332 -19.33 -5.59 -35.17
CA LEU A 332 -20.31 -6.66 -35.03
C LEU A 332 -20.72 -6.88 -33.58
N LEU A 333 -19.76 -6.95 -32.66
CA LEU A 333 -20.03 -7.11 -31.22
C LEU A 333 -20.89 -5.98 -30.65
N ASN A 334 -20.74 -4.75 -31.16
CA ASN A 334 -21.50 -3.58 -30.73
C ASN A 334 -22.79 -3.34 -31.53
N SER A 335 -23.12 -4.17 -32.51
CA SER A 335 -24.34 -4.01 -33.30
C SER A 335 -25.61 -4.41 -32.53
N GLU A 336 -26.75 -3.82 -32.88
CA GLU A 336 -28.05 -4.12 -32.26
C GLU A 336 -28.43 -5.61 -32.37
N GLN A 337 -27.96 -6.30 -33.42
CA GLN A 337 -28.17 -7.74 -33.62
C GLN A 337 -27.54 -8.58 -32.49
N TYR A 338 -26.38 -8.17 -31.97
CA TYR A 338 -25.60 -8.94 -31.00
C TYR A 338 -25.53 -8.29 -29.61
N LYS A 339 -26.23 -7.17 -29.40
CA LYS A 339 -26.29 -6.45 -28.11
C LYS A 339 -26.76 -7.31 -26.93
N ARG A 340 -27.60 -8.32 -27.18
CA ARG A 340 -28.08 -9.28 -26.16
C ARG A 340 -27.07 -10.37 -25.80
N VAL A 341 -26.05 -10.61 -26.65
CA VAL A 341 -24.98 -11.60 -26.40
C VAL A 341 -24.08 -11.17 -25.23
N SER A 342 -24.03 -9.88 -24.93
CA SER A 342 -23.16 -9.35 -23.89
C SER A 342 -23.86 -8.28 -23.04
N PRO A 343 -24.76 -8.69 -22.12
CA PRO A 343 -25.40 -7.76 -21.20
C PRO A 343 -24.36 -6.93 -20.43
N GLY A 344 -24.53 -5.61 -20.40
CA GLY A 344 -23.61 -4.71 -19.68
C GLY A 344 -22.26 -4.46 -20.36
N LYS A 345 -22.11 -4.73 -21.66
CA LYS A 345 -20.87 -4.54 -22.44
C LYS A 345 -19.65 -5.38 -21.97
N ARG A 346 -19.88 -6.57 -21.40
CA ARG A 346 -18.82 -7.53 -20.97
C ARG A 346 -17.86 -7.94 -22.08
N HIS A 347 -18.26 -7.80 -23.34
CA HIS A 347 -17.43 -8.10 -24.50
C HIS A 347 -16.19 -7.18 -24.60
N PHE A 348 -16.19 -6.01 -23.94
CA PHE A 348 -14.99 -5.17 -23.85
C PHE A 348 -13.87 -5.85 -23.04
N ASP A 349 -14.22 -6.53 -21.95
CA ASP A 349 -13.25 -7.28 -21.14
C ASP A 349 -12.71 -8.49 -21.93
N TYR A 350 -13.59 -9.17 -22.66
CA TYR A 350 -13.20 -10.22 -23.61
C TYR A 350 -12.30 -9.70 -24.72
N LEU A 351 -12.60 -8.55 -25.32
CA LEU A 351 -11.76 -7.93 -26.36
C LEU A 351 -10.38 -7.54 -25.82
N ASN A 352 -10.28 -7.13 -24.55
CA ASN A 352 -9.00 -6.90 -23.91
C ASN A 352 -8.17 -8.20 -23.81
N TYR A 353 -8.80 -9.31 -23.37
CA TYR A 353 -8.16 -10.63 -23.40
C TYR A 353 -7.74 -11.04 -24.81
N TRP A 354 -8.67 -10.98 -25.77
CA TRP A 354 -8.44 -11.35 -27.16
C TRP A 354 -7.28 -10.56 -27.80
N LEU A 355 -7.20 -9.24 -27.57
CA LEU A 355 -6.08 -8.44 -28.07
C LEU A 355 -4.75 -8.84 -27.42
N ASN A 356 -4.74 -9.14 -26.12
CA ASN A 356 -3.52 -9.61 -25.44
C ASN A 356 -3.09 -10.98 -26.01
N ASP A 357 -4.02 -11.90 -26.25
CA ASP A 357 -3.76 -13.24 -26.82
C ASP A 357 -3.25 -13.15 -28.27
N GLU A 358 -3.88 -12.32 -29.12
CA GLU A 358 -3.50 -12.11 -30.53
C GLU A 358 -2.13 -11.43 -30.73
N LEU A 359 -1.70 -10.61 -29.76
CA LEU A 359 -0.43 -9.87 -29.81
C LEU A 359 0.71 -10.55 -29.05
N LYS A 360 0.41 -11.51 -28.17
CA LYS A 360 1.42 -12.20 -27.35
C LYS A 360 2.48 -12.94 -28.18
N PRO A 361 2.16 -13.69 -29.26
CA PRO A 361 3.16 -14.37 -30.09
C PRO A 361 4.22 -13.43 -30.67
N ASP A 362 3.82 -12.20 -30.99
CA ASP A 362 4.68 -11.16 -31.56
C ASP A 362 5.38 -10.30 -30.51
N ARG A 363 5.17 -10.58 -29.20
CA ARG A 363 5.64 -9.77 -28.05
C ARG A 363 5.22 -8.30 -28.16
N LYS A 364 4.05 -8.04 -28.73
CA LYS A 364 3.49 -6.69 -28.91
C LYS A 364 2.53 -6.35 -27.78
N SER A 365 2.43 -5.06 -27.47
CA SER A 365 1.54 -4.57 -26.41
C SER A 365 0.21 -4.08 -26.98
N VAL A 366 -0.87 -4.37 -26.26
CA VAL A 366 -2.21 -3.86 -26.59
C VAL A 366 -2.23 -2.34 -26.55
N THR A 367 -1.50 -1.72 -25.62
CA THR A 367 -1.39 -0.26 -25.55
C THR A 367 -0.77 0.35 -26.82
N ASN A 368 0.20 -0.32 -27.45
CA ASN A 368 0.78 0.17 -28.71
C ASN A 368 -0.20 0.01 -29.88
N PHE A 369 -0.96 -1.08 -29.91
CA PHE A 369 -2.03 -1.24 -30.89
C PHE A 369 -3.14 -0.19 -30.73
N ILE A 370 -3.48 0.19 -29.49
CA ILE A 370 -4.46 1.25 -29.23
C ILE A 370 -3.94 2.61 -29.69
N LYS A 371 -2.65 2.93 -29.47
CA LYS A 371 -2.03 4.14 -30.04
C LYS A 371 -2.11 4.14 -31.57
N PHE A 372 -1.83 3.00 -32.20
CA PHE A 372 -1.95 2.84 -33.65
C PHE A 372 -3.37 3.13 -34.15
N LEU A 373 -4.40 2.70 -33.41
CA LEU A 373 -5.80 2.99 -33.71
C LEU A 373 -6.17 4.46 -33.43
N ASP A 374 -5.72 5.05 -32.33
CA ASP A 374 -6.05 6.42 -31.94
C ASP A 374 -5.56 7.46 -32.95
N GLU A 375 -4.44 7.20 -33.63
CA GLU A 375 -3.96 8.04 -34.72
C GLU A 375 -4.88 8.03 -35.95
N ARG A 376 -5.66 6.96 -36.14
CA ARG A 376 -6.39 6.65 -37.39
C ARG A 376 -7.90 6.75 -37.27
N LEU A 377 -8.45 6.40 -36.10
CA LEU A 377 -9.89 6.42 -35.81
C LEU A 377 -10.30 7.80 -35.30
N ASP A 378 -11.10 8.50 -36.11
CA ASP A 378 -11.67 9.80 -35.77
C ASP A 378 -13.19 9.69 -35.55
N LYS A 379 -13.85 10.82 -35.25
CA LYS A 379 -15.31 10.89 -35.04
C LYS A 379 -16.15 10.42 -36.25
N LYS A 380 -15.56 10.23 -37.43
CA LYS A 380 -16.24 9.68 -38.61
C LYS A 380 -16.34 8.15 -38.55
N PHE A 381 -15.58 7.49 -37.68
CA PHE A 381 -15.71 6.06 -37.45
C PHE A 381 -17.08 5.75 -36.81
N LYS A 382 -17.88 4.90 -37.46
CA LYS A 382 -19.25 4.57 -37.01
C LYS A 382 -19.34 4.09 -35.55
N GLY A 383 -18.32 3.37 -35.09
CA GLY A 383 -18.22 2.86 -33.72
C GLY A 383 -17.43 3.76 -32.76
N TYR A 384 -17.21 5.05 -33.06
CA TYR A 384 -16.29 5.90 -32.30
C TYR A 384 -16.65 6.02 -30.81
N ASN A 385 -17.93 6.17 -30.47
CA ASN A 385 -18.35 6.26 -29.06
C ASN A 385 -18.07 4.98 -28.28
N ASP A 386 -18.35 3.81 -28.88
CA ASP A 386 -18.04 2.53 -28.25
C ASP A 386 -16.52 2.31 -28.16
N TYR A 387 -15.77 2.67 -29.21
CA TYR A 387 -14.32 2.60 -29.22
C TYR A 387 -13.70 3.49 -28.13
N PHE A 388 -14.21 4.71 -27.97
CA PHE A 388 -13.79 5.63 -26.91
C PHE A 388 -14.02 5.04 -25.52
N ASN A 389 -15.16 4.36 -25.31
CA ASN A 389 -15.46 3.67 -24.06
C ASN A 389 -14.57 2.45 -23.83
N PHE A 390 -14.30 1.69 -24.90
CA PHE A 390 -13.46 0.50 -24.88
C PHE A 390 -12.00 0.83 -24.57
N LYS A 391 -11.41 1.81 -25.27
CA LYS A 391 -9.99 2.14 -25.15
C LYS A 391 -9.60 2.61 -23.74
N ASN A 392 -10.54 3.19 -23.00
CA ASN A 392 -10.31 3.63 -21.62
C ASN A 392 -10.27 2.46 -20.61
N LYS A 393 -10.65 1.25 -21.02
CA LYS A 393 -10.69 0.04 -20.17
C LYS A 393 -9.61 -1.00 -20.54
N ILE A 394 -8.83 -0.72 -21.58
CA ILE A 394 -7.82 -1.64 -22.11
C ILE A 394 -6.54 -1.62 -21.26
N TYR A 395 -5.88 -2.76 -21.11
CA TYR A 395 -4.62 -2.84 -20.39
C TYR A 395 -3.75 -4.01 -20.89
N ASN A 396 -2.43 -3.86 -20.76
CA ASN A 396 -1.51 -4.98 -20.98
C ASN A 396 -1.63 -5.96 -19.80
N MET A 397 -1.99 -7.21 -20.08
CA MET A 397 -2.07 -8.24 -19.07
C MET A 397 -0.67 -8.64 -18.62
N ASN A 398 -0.44 -8.69 -17.31
CA ASN A 398 0.75 -9.36 -16.78
C ASN A 398 0.62 -10.87 -16.98
N GLU A 399 1.74 -11.59 -16.88
CA GLU A 399 1.78 -13.04 -17.14
C GLU A 399 0.84 -13.82 -16.21
N ASP A 400 0.78 -13.48 -14.93
CA ASP A 400 -0.08 -14.17 -13.97
C ASP A 400 -1.58 -14.07 -14.31
N ILE A 401 -2.05 -12.87 -14.66
CA ILE A 401 -3.44 -12.64 -15.06
C ILE A 401 -3.73 -13.32 -16.39
N TYR A 402 -2.82 -13.19 -17.35
CA TYR A 402 -2.96 -13.83 -18.65
C TYR A 402 -3.12 -15.35 -18.49
N ASP A 403 -2.25 -16.00 -17.72
CA ASP A 403 -2.27 -17.45 -17.57
C ASP A 403 -3.58 -17.94 -16.96
N LYS A 404 -4.09 -17.24 -15.93
CA LYS A 404 -5.39 -17.55 -15.32
C LYS A 404 -6.52 -17.43 -16.34
N MET A 405 -6.55 -16.33 -17.11
CA MET A 405 -7.56 -16.11 -18.14
C MET A 405 -7.45 -17.11 -19.28
N HIS A 406 -6.24 -17.46 -19.69
CA HIS A 406 -6.00 -18.41 -20.77
C HIS A 406 -6.42 -19.85 -20.39
N ILE A 407 -6.18 -20.26 -19.15
CA ILE A 407 -6.72 -21.53 -18.62
C ILE A 407 -8.26 -21.53 -18.68
N LEU A 408 -8.90 -20.45 -18.21
CA LEU A 408 -10.37 -20.36 -18.25
C LEU A 408 -10.90 -20.33 -19.69
N TYR A 409 -10.24 -19.61 -20.60
CA TYR A 409 -10.56 -19.63 -22.02
C TYR A 409 -10.54 -21.07 -22.57
N ASN A 410 -9.47 -21.82 -22.30
CA ASN A 410 -9.34 -23.20 -22.75
C ASN A 410 -10.44 -24.11 -22.17
N LEU A 411 -10.81 -23.90 -20.91
CA LEU A 411 -11.92 -24.62 -20.27
C LEU A 411 -13.25 -24.35 -20.99
N TYR A 412 -13.62 -23.09 -21.18
CA TYR A 412 -14.86 -22.70 -21.85
C TYR A 412 -14.87 -23.07 -23.34
N ASP A 413 -13.73 -23.07 -24.02
CA ASP A 413 -13.61 -23.48 -25.42
C ASP A 413 -13.85 -24.98 -25.58
N ASN A 414 -13.19 -25.81 -24.75
CA ASN A 414 -13.41 -27.25 -24.76
C ASN A 414 -14.85 -27.61 -24.35
N TYR A 415 -15.39 -26.93 -23.35
CA TYR A 415 -16.81 -27.03 -22.98
C TYR A 415 -17.73 -26.72 -24.16
N SER A 416 -17.47 -25.63 -24.89
CA SER A 416 -18.25 -25.23 -26.06
C SER A 416 -18.20 -26.26 -27.19
N LYS A 417 -17.05 -26.89 -27.39
CA LYS A 417 -16.89 -27.99 -28.36
C LYS A 417 -17.64 -29.25 -27.94
N ILE A 418 -17.65 -29.57 -26.64
CA ILE A 418 -18.41 -30.71 -26.08
C ILE A 418 -19.91 -30.54 -26.35
N ILE A 419 -20.49 -29.38 -26.06
CA ILE A 419 -21.93 -29.15 -26.26
C ILE A 419 -22.35 -29.11 -27.74
N GLN A 420 -21.42 -28.81 -28.65
CA GLN A 420 -21.69 -28.77 -30.10
C GLN A 420 -21.52 -30.13 -30.78
N THR A 421 -20.85 -31.08 -30.12
CA THR A 421 -20.56 -32.39 -30.69
C THR A 421 -21.77 -33.32 -30.54
N SER A 422 -22.14 -34.04 -31.60
CA SER A 422 -23.27 -35.00 -31.59
C SER A 422 -23.01 -36.18 -30.64
N LYS A 423 -24.09 -36.86 -30.21
CA LYS A 423 -24.12 -37.82 -29.08
C LYS A 423 -23.17 -39.04 -29.13
N SER A 424 -22.33 -39.26 -30.15
CA SER A 424 -21.54 -40.50 -30.24
C SER A 424 -20.29 -40.39 -31.11
N THR A 425 -19.39 -39.46 -30.79
CA THR A 425 -18.10 -39.37 -31.50
C THR A 425 -16.92 -39.51 -30.54
N LYS A 426 -15.87 -40.22 -30.97
CA LYS A 426 -14.56 -40.31 -30.28
C LYS A 426 -13.97 -38.93 -29.95
N VAL A 427 -14.36 -37.91 -30.71
CA VAL A 427 -13.96 -36.51 -30.56
C VAL A 427 -14.46 -35.90 -29.24
N CYS A 428 -15.63 -36.29 -28.75
CA CYS A 428 -16.14 -35.77 -27.46
C CYS A 428 -15.25 -36.19 -26.28
N SER A 429 -14.81 -37.46 -26.26
CA SER A 429 -13.90 -37.97 -25.22
C SER A 429 -12.58 -37.19 -25.19
N GLU A 430 -12.10 -36.72 -26.34
CA GLU A 430 -10.87 -35.94 -26.45
C GLU A 430 -11.01 -34.53 -25.88
N TYR A 431 -12.08 -33.80 -26.23
CA TYR A 431 -12.35 -32.48 -25.67
C TYR A 431 -12.62 -32.56 -24.17
N SER A 432 -13.32 -33.59 -23.72
CA SER A 432 -13.58 -33.83 -22.30
C SER A 432 -12.29 -34.10 -21.52
N ARG A 433 -11.40 -34.94 -22.04
CA ARG A 433 -10.07 -35.19 -21.44
C ARG A 433 -9.26 -33.90 -21.36
N THR A 434 -9.21 -33.14 -22.46
CA THR A 434 -8.48 -31.86 -22.53
C THR A 434 -9.04 -30.87 -21.50
N CYS A 435 -10.37 -30.78 -21.38
CA CYS A 435 -11.03 -29.96 -20.38
C CYS A 435 -10.63 -30.36 -18.95
N ALA A 436 -10.56 -31.66 -18.65
CA ALA A 436 -10.16 -32.14 -17.33
C ALA A 436 -8.68 -31.86 -17.02
N GLU A 437 -7.79 -31.94 -18.01
CA GLU A 437 -6.38 -31.59 -17.89
C GLU A 437 -6.18 -30.09 -17.64
N GLU A 438 -6.85 -29.23 -18.42
CA GLU A 438 -6.84 -27.77 -18.19
C GLU A 438 -7.42 -27.40 -16.83
N TYR A 439 -8.45 -28.14 -16.35
CA TYR A 439 -9.05 -27.87 -15.05
C TYR A 439 -8.07 -28.17 -13.91
N LYS A 440 -7.26 -29.23 -14.03
CA LYS A 440 -6.16 -29.52 -13.09
C LYS A 440 -5.10 -28.41 -13.09
N LYS A 441 -4.68 -27.94 -14.27
CA LYS A 441 -3.77 -26.78 -14.38
C LYS A 441 -4.36 -25.54 -13.70
N GLY A 442 -5.66 -25.32 -13.83
CA GLY A 442 -6.35 -24.22 -13.15
C GLY A 442 -6.30 -24.34 -11.63
N ILE A 443 -6.51 -25.54 -11.11
CA ILE A 443 -6.35 -25.80 -9.68
C ILE A 443 -4.92 -25.49 -9.24
N GLU A 444 -3.90 -26.05 -9.90
CA GLU A 444 -2.49 -25.76 -9.61
C GLU A 444 -2.20 -24.25 -9.61
N LYS A 445 -2.67 -23.51 -10.62
CA LYS A 445 -2.50 -22.04 -10.68
C LYS A 445 -3.20 -21.32 -9.52
N TYR A 446 -4.36 -21.79 -9.06
CA TYR A 446 -5.01 -21.26 -7.86
C TYR A 446 -4.14 -21.48 -6.61
N HIS A 447 -3.51 -22.63 -6.44
CA HIS A 447 -2.66 -22.90 -5.26
C HIS A 447 -1.47 -21.95 -5.14
N HIS A 448 -0.85 -21.61 -6.27
CA HIS A 448 0.26 -20.65 -6.32
C HIS A 448 -0.19 -19.22 -6.04
N THR A 449 -1.42 -18.86 -6.45
CA THR A 449 -1.85 -17.45 -6.50
C THR A 449 -2.85 -17.06 -5.42
N ARG A 450 -3.50 -18.04 -4.78
CA ARG A 450 -4.51 -17.90 -3.71
C ARG A 450 -5.65 -16.92 -4.03
N SER A 451 -5.94 -16.72 -5.32
CA SER A 451 -6.98 -15.79 -5.75
C SER A 451 -8.38 -16.36 -5.54
N SER A 452 -9.12 -15.81 -4.58
CA SER A 452 -10.51 -16.17 -4.29
C SER A 452 -11.43 -16.00 -5.50
N LYS A 453 -11.22 -14.94 -6.30
CA LYS A 453 -11.95 -14.69 -7.55
C LYS A 453 -11.72 -15.78 -8.59
N TYR A 454 -10.47 -16.23 -8.75
CA TYR A 454 -10.13 -17.29 -9.68
C TYR A 454 -10.69 -18.65 -9.23
N TYR A 455 -10.66 -18.92 -7.92
CA TYR A 455 -11.32 -20.10 -7.33
C TYR A 455 -12.82 -20.13 -7.64
N ASN A 456 -13.51 -19.01 -7.47
CA ASN A 456 -14.94 -18.91 -7.78
C ASN A 456 -15.22 -19.18 -9.26
N ALA A 457 -14.38 -18.68 -10.16
CA ALA A 457 -14.51 -18.95 -11.59
C ALA A 457 -14.34 -20.45 -11.93
N LEU A 458 -13.35 -21.12 -11.35
CA LEU A 458 -13.17 -22.57 -11.50
C LEU A 458 -14.37 -23.35 -10.94
N LYS A 459 -14.88 -22.95 -9.77
CA LYS A 459 -16.07 -23.55 -9.15
C LYS A 459 -17.30 -23.39 -10.04
N THR A 460 -17.54 -22.19 -10.57
CA THR A 460 -18.64 -21.91 -11.52
C THR A 460 -18.51 -22.77 -12.78
N PHE A 461 -17.32 -22.82 -13.37
CA PHE A 461 -17.06 -23.65 -14.55
C PHE A 461 -17.33 -25.13 -14.27
N ARG A 462 -16.87 -25.66 -13.13
CA ARG A 462 -17.12 -27.07 -12.75
C ARG A 462 -18.61 -27.37 -12.62
N ASN A 463 -19.37 -26.47 -11.99
CA ASN A 463 -20.82 -26.63 -11.87
C ASN A 463 -21.49 -26.66 -13.25
N LEU A 464 -21.05 -25.78 -14.15
CA LEU A 464 -21.51 -25.73 -15.53
C LEU A 464 -21.17 -27.04 -16.27
N TYR A 465 -19.93 -27.52 -16.20
CA TYR A 465 -19.51 -28.78 -16.83
C TYR A 465 -20.28 -29.99 -16.28
N ASN A 466 -20.45 -30.08 -14.95
CA ASN A 466 -21.18 -31.17 -14.31
C ASN A 466 -22.69 -31.14 -14.63
N SER A 467 -23.25 -29.99 -15.00
CA SER A 467 -24.65 -29.90 -15.43
C SER A 467 -24.88 -30.66 -16.73
N ILE A 468 -23.90 -30.69 -17.64
CA ILE A 468 -23.98 -31.44 -18.90
C ILE A 468 -23.93 -32.95 -18.66
N GLN A 469 -23.16 -33.42 -17.67
CA GLN A 469 -23.10 -34.86 -17.34
C GLN A 469 -24.47 -35.46 -16.98
N LYS A 470 -25.46 -34.62 -16.67
CA LYS A 470 -26.83 -35.03 -16.34
C LYS A 470 -27.78 -34.96 -17.54
N ASP A 471 -27.37 -34.35 -18.64
CA ASP A 471 -28.19 -34.15 -19.83
C ASP A 471 -27.83 -35.18 -20.91
N ALA A 472 -28.75 -36.10 -21.19
CA ALA A 472 -28.59 -37.14 -22.21
C ALA A 472 -28.52 -36.58 -23.65
N ASN A 473 -28.59 -35.25 -23.83
CA ASN A 473 -28.50 -34.61 -25.13
C ASN A 473 -27.08 -34.33 -25.63
N TYR A 474 -26.09 -34.33 -24.75
CA TYR A 474 -24.72 -33.95 -25.09
C TYR A 474 -23.76 -35.08 -24.73
N CYS A 475 -23.14 -35.68 -25.75
CA CYS A 475 -22.27 -36.86 -25.61
C CYS A 475 -22.92 -38.05 -24.86
N ILE A 476 -22.27 -39.21 -24.85
CA ILE A 476 -22.68 -40.32 -23.96
C ILE A 476 -21.93 -40.13 -22.64
N ASN A 477 -22.61 -40.26 -21.49
CA ASN A 477 -22.03 -40.05 -20.16
C ASN A 477 -20.70 -40.79 -19.90
N LYS A 478 -20.50 -41.96 -20.53
CA LYS A 478 -19.26 -42.74 -20.50
C LYS A 478 -18.04 -41.99 -21.06
N ASP A 479 -18.26 -41.05 -21.97
CA ASP A 479 -17.20 -40.33 -22.69
C ASP A 479 -16.75 -39.06 -21.96
N LEU A 480 -17.44 -38.65 -20.88
CA LEU A 480 -17.11 -37.47 -20.10
C LEU A 480 -16.17 -37.80 -18.93
N SER A 481 -14.98 -37.21 -18.93
CA SER A 481 -14.06 -37.18 -17.79
C SER A 481 -14.68 -36.43 -16.62
N ASN A 482 -14.52 -36.99 -15.41
CA ASN A 482 -14.95 -36.34 -14.17
C ASN A 482 -13.97 -35.24 -13.78
N LEU A 483 -14.51 -34.05 -13.49
CA LEU A 483 -13.72 -32.97 -12.90
C LEU A 483 -13.56 -33.20 -11.39
N PRO A 484 -12.33 -33.21 -10.87
CA PRO A 484 -12.08 -33.44 -9.46
C PRO A 484 -12.74 -32.36 -8.59
N GLU A 485 -13.05 -32.70 -7.34
CA GLU A 485 -13.62 -31.76 -6.37
C GLU A 485 -12.54 -30.83 -5.80
N LEU A 486 -12.80 -29.52 -5.82
CA LEU A 486 -11.86 -28.50 -5.36
C LEU A 486 -11.46 -28.69 -3.89
N ILE A 487 -12.42 -29.06 -3.03
CA ILE A 487 -12.19 -29.22 -1.58
C ILE A 487 -11.28 -30.42 -1.30
N THR A 488 -11.56 -31.57 -1.91
CA THR A 488 -10.76 -32.79 -1.73
C THR A 488 -9.31 -32.65 -2.20
N ILE A 489 -9.05 -31.84 -3.23
CA ILE A 489 -7.67 -31.56 -3.65
C ILE A 489 -6.96 -30.64 -2.64
N ILE A 490 -7.64 -29.60 -2.17
CA ILE A 490 -7.09 -28.69 -1.14
C ILE A 490 -6.73 -29.47 0.13
N GLU A 491 -7.56 -30.43 0.53
CA GLU A 491 -7.31 -31.29 1.71
C GLU A 491 -6.09 -32.18 1.50
N LYS A 492 -6.00 -32.90 0.37
CA LYS A 492 -4.86 -33.77 0.05
C LYS A 492 -3.52 -33.01 -0.02
N GLU A 493 -3.54 -31.78 -0.54
CA GLU A 493 -2.33 -30.96 -0.56
C GLU A 493 -1.97 -30.40 0.81
N LYS A 494 -2.95 -30.04 1.64
CA LYS A 494 -2.69 -29.66 3.03
C LYS A 494 -2.03 -30.80 3.79
N GLU A 495 -2.55 -32.02 3.63
CA GLU A 495 -1.95 -33.23 4.18
C GLU A 495 -0.51 -33.41 3.69
N ALA A 496 -0.25 -33.29 2.37
CA ALA A 496 1.10 -33.39 1.82
C ALA A 496 2.08 -32.33 2.35
N ILE A 497 1.63 -31.08 2.52
CA ILE A 497 2.42 -29.99 3.13
C ILE A 497 2.73 -30.31 4.59
N GLU A 498 1.75 -30.82 5.32
CA GLU A 498 1.88 -31.17 6.73
C GLU A 498 2.82 -32.37 6.92
N ASP A 499 2.75 -33.38 6.06
CA ASP A 499 3.65 -34.53 6.03
C ASP A 499 5.09 -34.12 5.69
N LYS A 500 5.27 -33.25 4.69
CA LYS A 500 6.58 -32.68 4.34
C LYS A 500 7.15 -31.90 5.52
N ALA A 501 6.33 -31.06 6.16
CA ALA A 501 6.73 -30.29 7.33
C ALA A 501 7.11 -31.21 8.51
N SER A 502 6.32 -32.24 8.81
CA SER A 502 6.63 -33.20 9.89
C SER A 502 7.94 -33.93 9.63
N THR A 503 8.14 -34.45 8.42
CA THR A 503 9.39 -35.13 8.04
C THR A 503 10.60 -34.20 8.16
N THR A 504 10.47 -32.97 7.66
CA THR A 504 11.55 -31.97 7.69
C THR A 504 11.86 -31.54 9.13
N CYS A 505 10.85 -31.19 9.92
CA CYS A 505 11.02 -30.78 11.32
C CYS A 505 11.69 -31.86 12.17
N LYS A 506 11.38 -33.14 11.93
CA LYS A 506 12.09 -34.28 12.56
C LYS A 506 13.56 -34.34 12.16
N SER A 507 13.86 -34.15 10.88
CA SER A 507 15.24 -34.24 10.37
C SER A 507 16.16 -33.14 10.93
N ILE A 508 15.61 -31.95 11.21
CA ILE A 508 16.41 -30.80 11.67
C ILE A 508 16.53 -30.67 13.20
N LEU A 509 15.95 -31.59 13.98
CA LEU A 509 15.96 -31.53 15.46
C LEU A 509 17.37 -31.37 16.04
N ASN A 510 18.35 -32.06 15.45
CA ASN A 510 19.76 -32.04 15.88
C ASN A 510 20.64 -31.15 14.99
N HIS A 511 20.06 -30.43 14.03
CA HIS A 511 20.84 -29.59 13.12
C HIS A 511 21.34 -28.34 13.86
N ALA A 512 22.66 -28.15 13.86
CA ALA A 512 23.28 -26.96 14.40
C ALA A 512 23.23 -25.85 13.35
N LEU A 513 22.70 -24.67 13.72
CA LEU A 513 22.74 -23.47 12.88
C LEU A 513 24.19 -23.13 12.55
N LYS A 514 24.57 -23.27 11.29
CA LYS A 514 25.92 -22.88 10.83
C LYS A 514 25.96 -21.38 10.62
N VAL A 515 26.64 -20.67 11.53
CA VAL A 515 26.96 -19.25 11.32
C VAL A 515 28.17 -19.15 10.38
N PRO A 516 28.03 -18.54 9.19
CA PRO A 516 29.16 -18.34 8.28
C PRO A 516 30.25 -17.47 8.90
N SER A 517 31.51 -17.75 8.55
CA SER A 517 32.70 -17.02 9.00
C SER A 517 32.74 -15.53 8.62
N HIS A 518 31.92 -15.08 7.67
CA HIS A 518 31.76 -13.67 7.29
C HIS A 518 30.94 -12.83 8.28
N GLY A 519 30.33 -13.45 9.29
CA GLY A 519 29.60 -12.78 10.36
C GLY A 519 30.44 -12.43 11.60
N LYS A 520 31.74 -12.78 11.62
CA LYS A 520 32.59 -12.46 12.77
C LYS A 520 32.63 -10.95 12.98
N ASN A 521 32.14 -10.48 14.13
CA ASN A 521 32.35 -9.09 14.52
C ASN A 521 33.86 -8.88 14.66
N LEU A 522 34.38 -7.73 14.23
CA LEU A 522 35.80 -7.38 14.39
C LEU A 522 36.26 -7.49 15.86
N TYR A 523 35.30 -7.44 16.79
CA TYR A 523 35.49 -7.48 18.22
C TYR A 523 35.05 -8.79 18.89
N ASP A 524 34.71 -9.84 18.13
CA ASP A 524 34.23 -11.12 18.70
C ASP A 524 35.21 -11.73 19.70
N ASP A 525 36.52 -11.58 19.51
CA ASP A 525 37.53 -12.02 20.48
C ASP A 525 37.36 -11.38 21.88
N ILE A 526 36.76 -10.18 21.93
CA ILE A 526 36.44 -9.44 23.17
C ILE A 526 35.02 -9.80 23.64
N LEU A 527 34.07 -9.87 22.70
CA LEU A 527 32.64 -10.03 22.97
C LEU A 527 32.25 -11.47 23.37
N ASN A 528 33.02 -12.48 22.94
CA ASN A 528 32.73 -13.89 23.21
C ASN A 528 32.79 -14.27 24.71
N THR A 529 33.36 -13.42 25.55
CA THR A 529 33.42 -13.57 27.02
C THR A 529 32.32 -12.79 27.77
N PHE A 530 31.40 -12.11 27.07
CA PHE A 530 30.43 -11.22 27.70
C PHE A 530 28.98 -11.75 27.76
N SER A 531 28.18 -11.11 28.60
CA SER A 531 26.80 -11.47 28.96
C SER A 531 25.87 -11.59 27.76
N ALA A 532 25.97 -10.72 26.76
CA ALA A 532 25.16 -10.80 25.54
C ALA A 532 25.41 -12.12 24.77
N HIS A 533 26.66 -12.56 24.68
CA HIS A 533 27.03 -13.78 23.97
C HIS A 533 26.56 -15.05 24.70
N GLU A 534 26.58 -15.05 26.04
CA GLU A 534 26.01 -16.12 26.85
C GLU A 534 24.50 -16.27 26.59
N LYS A 535 23.77 -15.15 26.48
CA LYS A 535 22.34 -15.15 26.16
C LYS A 535 22.06 -15.68 24.74
N TYR A 536 22.86 -15.29 23.75
CA TYR A 536 22.74 -15.81 22.39
C TYR A 536 23.01 -17.32 22.31
N LYS A 537 24.03 -17.82 23.02
CA LYS A 537 24.28 -19.27 23.15
C LYS A 537 23.10 -20.04 23.72
N LYS A 538 22.36 -19.45 24.67
CA LYS A 538 21.13 -20.06 25.20
C LYS A 538 20.05 -20.18 24.14
N LEU A 539 19.87 -19.15 23.32
CA LEU A 539 18.92 -19.16 22.19
C LEU A 539 19.34 -20.16 21.10
N ASP A 540 20.64 -20.26 20.80
CA ASP A 540 21.18 -21.24 19.85
C ASP A 540 21.01 -22.68 20.37
N GLY A 541 21.17 -22.89 21.68
CA GLY A 541 21.08 -24.18 22.35
C GLY A 541 19.66 -24.71 22.56
N THR A 542 18.62 -23.92 22.26
CA THR A 542 17.23 -24.33 22.41
C THR A 542 16.89 -25.54 21.52
N ASN A 543 16.35 -26.60 22.14
CA ASN A 543 15.82 -27.77 21.45
C ASN A 543 14.60 -27.37 20.64
N ILE A 544 14.53 -27.81 19.39
CA ILE A 544 13.39 -27.52 18.51
C ILE A 544 12.14 -28.24 19.03
N ASP A 545 11.03 -27.51 19.12
CA ASP A 545 9.71 -28.11 19.30
C ASP A 545 9.16 -28.52 17.94
N GLU A 546 9.12 -29.84 17.68
CA GLU A 546 8.68 -30.41 16.41
C GLU A 546 7.25 -29.97 16.05
N SER A 547 6.31 -30.02 17.01
CA SER A 547 4.91 -29.69 16.77
C SER A 547 4.75 -28.22 16.36
N ARG A 548 5.48 -27.32 17.03
CA ARG A 548 5.48 -25.89 16.67
C ARG A 548 6.18 -25.63 15.34
N CYS A 549 7.28 -26.32 15.07
CA CYS A 549 7.94 -26.26 13.76
C CYS A 549 6.95 -26.61 12.63
N VAL A 550 6.22 -27.72 12.76
CA VAL A 550 5.21 -28.12 11.76
C VAL A 550 4.12 -27.06 11.63
N THR A 551 3.63 -26.54 12.75
CA THR A 551 2.53 -25.57 12.75
C THR A 551 2.91 -24.27 12.05
N TYR A 552 4.04 -23.65 12.41
CA TYR A 552 4.37 -22.30 12.01
C TYR A 552 5.36 -22.22 10.83
N CYS A 553 6.20 -23.24 10.61
CA CYS A 553 7.22 -23.23 9.55
C CYS A 553 6.81 -24.02 8.29
N LYS A 554 5.64 -24.70 8.25
CA LYS A 554 5.24 -25.55 7.10
C LYS A 554 5.24 -24.85 5.74
N LYS A 555 4.82 -23.59 5.68
CA LYS A 555 4.83 -22.81 4.44
C LYS A 555 6.27 -22.54 3.97
N LEU A 556 7.13 -22.08 4.88
CA LEU A 556 8.55 -21.87 4.61
C LEU A 556 9.27 -23.15 4.16
N ILE A 557 8.96 -24.30 4.77
CA ILE A 557 9.52 -25.61 4.38
C ILE A 557 9.04 -26.04 2.98
N SER A 558 7.88 -25.56 2.57
CA SER A 558 7.30 -25.90 1.27
C SER A 558 7.92 -25.09 0.12
N LEU A 559 8.56 -23.95 0.40
CA LEU A 559 9.16 -23.10 -0.62
C LEU A 559 10.44 -23.68 -1.22
N GLU A 560 10.63 -23.45 -2.52
CA GLU A 560 11.91 -23.69 -3.19
C GLU A 560 12.99 -22.74 -2.65
N GLY A 561 14.24 -23.22 -2.56
CA GLY A 561 15.35 -22.46 -1.99
C GLY A 561 15.41 -22.41 -0.46
N SER A 562 14.43 -23.00 0.24
CA SER A 562 14.43 -23.15 1.70
C SER A 562 15.49 -24.18 2.14
N SER A 563 16.70 -23.71 2.44
CA SER A 563 17.80 -24.58 2.89
C SER A 563 17.56 -25.11 4.31
N GLU A 564 18.24 -26.21 4.67
CA GLU A 564 18.19 -26.76 6.03
C GLU A 564 18.48 -25.70 7.10
N ASP A 565 19.47 -24.82 6.89
CA ASP A 565 19.79 -23.74 7.84
C ASP A 565 18.65 -22.72 8.00
N VAL A 566 17.93 -22.38 6.93
CA VAL A 566 16.77 -21.46 7.00
C VAL A 566 15.59 -22.12 7.72
N GLN A 567 15.38 -23.42 7.47
CA GLN A 567 14.36 -24.21 8.14
C GLN A 567 14.65 -24.35 9.64
N THR A 568 15.92 -24.63 10.00
CA THR A 568 16.39 -24.68 11.39
C THR A 568 16.26 -23.33 12.08
N LEU A 569 16.57 -22.22 11.37
CA LEU A 569 16.38 -20.87 11.92
C LEU A 569 14.90 -20.63 12.27
N CYS A 570 13.98 -20.96 11.35
CA CYS A 570 12.54 -20.84 11.60
C CYS A 570 12.15 -21.64 12.86
N ALA A 571 12.53 -22.92 12.91
CA ALA A 571 12.15 -23.82 14.00
C ALA A 571 12.69 -23.35 15.37
N LYS A 572 13.97 -22.95 15.44
CA LYS A 572 14.58 -22.42 16.67
C LYS A 572 14.00 -21.08 17.08
N MET A 573 13.82 -20.15 16.14
CA MET A 573 13.20 -18.84 16.38
C MET A 573 11.81 -18.97 16.99
N ILE A 574 10.97 -19.83 16.42
CA ILE A 574 9.60 -20.06 16.89
C ILE A 574 9.57 -20.73 18.27
N THR A 575 10.48 -21.68 18.50
CA THR A 575 10.60 -22.32 19.82
C THR A 575 11.08 -21.34 20.87
N ASN A 576 12.09 -20.53 20.55
CA ASN A 576 12.58 -19.46 21.42
C ASN A 576 11.48 -18.45 21.73
N LEU A 577 10.73 -18.01 20.73
CA LEU A 577 9.65 -17.03 20.91
C LEU A 577 8.58 -17.50 21.89
N LYS A 578 8.21 -18.79 21.85
CA LYS A 578 7.19 -19.35 22.75
C LYS A 578 7.71 -19.61 24.16
N THR A 579 8.98 -20.01 24.31
CA THR A 579 9.58 -20.33 25.62
C THR A 579 10.23 -19.11 26.29
N LEU A 580 10.37 -18.00 25.55
CA LEU A 580 10.98 -16.77 26.03
C LEU A 580 10.42 -16.25 27.36
N PRO A 581 9.09 -16.26 27.61
CA PRO A 581 8.52 -15.72 28.84
C PRO A 581 9.00 -16.42 30.12
N THR A 582 9.46 -17.67 30.03
CA THR A 582 9.99 -18.43 31.17
C THR A 582 11.51 -18.52 31.18
N ASN A 583 12.20 -17.97 30.18
CA ASN A 583 13.64 -18.06 30.04
C ASN A 583 14.36 -16.90 30.76
N SER A 584 14.62 -17.06 32.05
CA SER A 584 15.31 -16.06 32.89
C SER A 584 16.77 -15.83 32.49
N ASP A 585 17.42 -16.81 31.85
CA ASP A 585 18.84 -16.72 31.44
C ASP A 585 19.04 -15.69 30.32
N VAL A 586 17.99 -15.37 29.55
CA VAL A 586 18.06 -14.47 28.38
C VAL A 586 17.79 -13.01 28.77
N GLY A 587 17.14 -12.74 29.90
CA GLY A 587 16.86 -11.37 30.35
C GLY A 587 16.00 -11.29 31.60
N HIS A 588 16.07 -10.16 32.29
CA HIS A 588 15.35 -9.93 33.55
C HIS A 588 13.89 -9.61 33.32
N THR A 589 13.59 -8.73 32.37
CA THR A 589 12.21 -8.39 31.98
C THR A 589 11.86 -9.01 30.64
N GLN A 590 10.55 -9.15 30.36
CA GLN A 590 10.10 -9.63 29.07
C GLN A 590 10.56 -8.74 27.91
N LYS A 591 10.65 -7.41 28.12
CA LYS A 591 11.18 -6.47 27.13
C LYS A 591 12.64 -6.77 26.80
N ASP A 592 13.47 -7.03 27.82
CA ASP A 592 14.89 -7.36 27.63
C ASP A 592 15.02 -8.66 26.82
N ARG A 593 14.25 -9.69 27.19
CA ARG A 593 14.27 -10.98 26.49
C ARG A 593 13.83 -10.83 25.03
N CYS A 594 12.76 -10.07 24.76
CA CYS A 594 12.32 -9.79 23.41
C CYS A 594 13.40 -9.05 22.60
N SER A 595 14.12 -8.11 23.23
CA SER A 595 15.20 -7.40 22.56
C SER A 595 16.31 -8.37 22.13
N VAL A 596 16.81 -9.17 23.07
CA VAL A 596 17.86 -10.16 22.81
C VAL A 596 17.43 -11.13 21.70
N LEU A 597 16.22 -11.67 21.76
CA LEU A 597 15.69 -12.55 20.71
C LEU A 597 15.64 -11.85 19.35
N SER A 598 15.19 -10.60 19.29
CA SER A 598 15.08 -9.88 18.02
C SER A 598 16.45 -9.63 17.36
N HIS A 599 17.47 -9.29 18.14
CA HIS A 599 18.84 -9.12 17.65
C HIS A 599 19.46 -10.45 17.23
N TRP A 600 19.22 -11.53 17.99
CA TRP A 600 19.63 -12.88 17.64
C TRP A 600 19.05 -13.33 16.29
N THR A 601 17.73 -13.16 16.10
CA THR A 601 17.07 -13.54 14.86
C THR A 601 17.61 -12.73 13.68
N ARG A 602 17.71 -11.40 13.83
CA ARG A 602 18.23 -10.51 12.77
C ARG A 602 19.67 -10.85 12.38
N TYR A 603 20.52 -11.18 13.35
CA TYR A 603 21.89 -11.61 13.10
C TYR A 603 21.95 -12.87 12.22
N HIS A 604 21.19 -13.91 12.56
CA HIS A 604 21.13 -15.13 11.75
C HIS A 604 20.55 -14.89 10.36
N VAL A 605 19.50 -14.06 10.26
CA VAL A 605 18.92 -13.64 8.98
C VAL A 605 19.97 -12.94 8.10
N MET A 606 20.63 -11.90 8.60
CA MET A 606 21.65 -11.19 7.80
C MET A 606 22.73 -12.13 7.27
N ASN A 607 23.16 -13.09 8.09
CA ASN A 607 24.18 -14.05 7.72
C ASN A 607 23.72 -15.05 6.65
N LEU A 608 22.54 -15.64 6.80
CA LEU A 608 22.02 -16.63 5.85
C LEU A 608 21.65 -16.02 4.50
N PHE A 609 21.15 -14.78 4.51
CA PHE A 609 20.67 -14.12 3.29
C PHE A 609 21.72 -13.20 2.64
N SER A 610 22.89 -13.03 3.26
CA SER A 610 23.99 -12.11 2.87
C SER A 610 24.43 -12.17 1.40
N LYS A 611 24.41 -13.36 0.79
CA LYS A 611 24.93 -13.57 -0.57
C LYS A 611 24.08 -12.91 -1.65
N ASN A 612 22.75 -12.84 -1.47
CA ASN A 612 21.81 -12.33 -2.48
C ASN A 612 20.62 -11.57 -1.83
N PRO A 613 20.84 -10.47 -1.08
CA PRO A 613 19.80 -9.78 -0.29
C PRO A 613 18.50 -9.46 -1.06
N ASN A 614 18.62 -9.20 -2.36
CA ASN A 614 17.53 -8.70 -3.19
C ASN A 614 16.88 -9.76 -4.10
N SER A 615 17.27 -11.04 -4.02
CA SER A 615 16.65 -12.09 -4.83
C SER A 615 15.17 -12.27 -4.46
N ASN A 616 14.33 -12.60 -5.43
CA ASN A 616 12.91 -12.86 -5.19
C ASN A 616 12.69 -14.07 -4.28
N GLU A 617 13.57 -15.08 -4.36
CA GLU A 617 13.59 -16.24 -3.46
C GLU A 617 13.77 -15.81 -1.99
N ASN A 618 14.76 -14.95 -1.71
CA ASN A 618 15.03 -14.47 -0.36
C ASN A 618 13.88 -13.62 0.18
N LYS A 619 13.23 -12.81 -0.67
CA LYS A 619 12.03 -12.04 -0.28
C LYS A 619 10.89 -12.97 0.15
N SER A 620 10.64 -14.05 -0.59
CA SER A 620 9.63 -15.05 -0.24
C SER A 620 9.94 -15.75 1.08
N LEU A 621 11.19 -16.19 1.29
CA LEU A 621 11.61 -16.83 2.54
C LEU A 621 11.50 -15.88 3.75
N LEU A 622 11.93 -14.61 3.60
CA LEU A 622 11.81 -13.60 4.65
C LEU A 622 10.35 -13.28 5.00
N LYS A 623 9.47 -13.27 4.00
CA LYS A 623 8.03 -13.11 4.22
C LYS A 623 7.50 -14.25 5.10
N GLU A 624 7.79 -15.51 4.77
CA GLU A 624 7.30 -16.64 5.56
C GLU A 624 7.91 -16.68 6.98
N LEU A 625 9.16 -16.23 7.17
CA LEU A 625 9.73 -16.05 8.52
C LEU A 625 8.97 -15.00 9.33
N ASN A 626 8.60 -13.87 8.72
CA ASN A 626 7.78 -12.83 9.37
C ASN A 626 6.38 -13.34 9.72
N ASP A 627 5.73 -14.06 8.81
CA ASP A 627 4.42 -14.66 9.05
C ASP A 627 4.49 -15.64 10.23
N ALA A 628 5.56 -16.44 10.33
CA ALA A 628 5.76 -17.34 11.46
C ALA A 628 5.91 -16.58 12.79
N ILE A 629 6.69 -15.48 12.83
CA ILE A 629 6.81 -14.62 14.03
C ILE A 629 5.45 -14.04 14.44
N PHE A 630 4.69 -13.54 13.46
CA PHE A 630 3.38 -12.96 13.69
C PHE A 630 2.41 -13.99 14.28
N ASN A 631 2.29 -15.15 13.64
CA ASN A 631 1.35 -16.19 14.05
C ASN A 631 1.62 -16.73 15.47
N VAL A 632 2.89 -16.93 15.83
CA VAL A 632 3.24 -17.36 17.20
C VAL A 632 2.85 -16.30 18.22
N ASN A 633 3.07 -15.02 17.92
CA ASN A 633 2.70 -13.93 18.81
C ASN A 633 1.19 -13.86 19.01
N GLU A 634 0.39 -14.10 17.97
CA GLU A 634 -1.06 -14.14 18.10
C GLU A 634 -1.55 -15.31 18.95
N ASP A 635 -0.88 -16.47 18.86
CA ASP A 635 -1.15 -17.65 19.68
C ASP A 635 -0.64 -17.54 21.13
N ILE A 636 0.06 -16.47 21.49
CA ILE A 636 0.40 -16.17 22.89
C ILE A 636 -0.76 -15.41 23.52
N THR A 637 -1.44 -16.07 24.47
CA THR A 637 -2.63 -15.56 25.16
C THR A 637 -2.34 -14.30 25.98
N GLU A 638 -1.23 -14.31 26.73
CA GLU A 638 -0.83 -13.16 27.55
C GLU A 638 -0.12 -12.11 26.69
N ARG A 639 -0.78 -10.98 26.43
CA ARG A 639 -0.24 -9.90 25.58
C ARG A 639 1.14 -9.41 26.03
N ASN A 640 1.39 -9.35 27.34
CA ASN A 640 2.67 -8.92 27.88
C ASN A 640 3.83 -9.87 27.55
N ASN A 641 3.54 -11.13 27.22
CA ASN A 641 4.52 -12.15 26.85
C ASN A 641 4.85 -12.14 25.35
N ARG A 642 4.13 -11.36 24.54
CA ARG A 642 4.37 -11.24 23.10
C ARG A 642 5.66 -10.46 22.83
N CYS A 643 6.42 -10.89 21.82
CA CYS A 643 7.56 -10.19 21.27
C CYS A 643 7.34 -9.91 19.79
N GLN A 644 6.72 -8.77 19.49
CA GLN A 644 6.50 -8.33 18.12
C GLN A 644 7.76 -7.65 17.56
N TYR A 645 8.31 -8.24 16.50
CA TYR A 645 9.38 -7.65 15.70
C TYR A 645 9.29 -8.16 14.26
N TYR A 646 9.87 -7.39 13.35
CA TYR A 646 9.85 -7.68 11.92
C TYR A 646 11.27 -7.83 11.38
N LEU A 647 11.38 -8.66 10.34
CA LEU A 647 12.57 -8.91 9.54
C LEU A 647 12.57 -8.06 8.25
N TYR A 648 12.08 -6.83 8.37
CA TYR A 648 12.19 -5.80 7.34
C TYR A 648 13.06 -4.67 7.88
N GLY A 649 14.12 -4.30 7.16
CA GLY A 649 15.04 -3.26 7.62
C GLY A 649 16.33 -3.22 6.84
N ASN A 650 17.12 -2.17 7.08
CA ASN A 650 18.47 -2.07 6.55
C ASN A 650 19.41 -2.92 7.43
N TRP A 651 20.17 -3.81 6.79
CA TRP A 651 21.09 -4.71 7.51
C TRP A 651 22.27 -3.97 8.15
N GLY A 652 22.69 -2.85 7.59
CA GLY A 652 23.66 -1.95 8.21
C GLY A 652 23.14 -1.41 9.55
N ASP A 653 21.90 -0.92 9.57
CA ASP A 653 21.26 -0.43 10.80
C ASP A 653 21.13 -1.56 11.83
N TRP A 654 20.70 -2.76 11.44
CA TRP A 654 20.60 -3.90 12.36
C TRP A 654 21.94 -4.28 12.99
N LYS A 655 23.04 -4.15 12.25
CA LYS A 655 24.39 -4.38 12.77
C LYS A 655 24.75 -3.34 13.82
N GLU A 656 24.53 -2.06 13.54
CA GLU A 656 24.81 -0.97 14.47
C GLU A 656 23.92 -1.02 15.73
N GLU A 657 22.61 -1.29 15.56
CA GLU A 657 21.68 -1.49 16.67
C GLU A 657 22.12 -2.65 17.57
N LYS A 658 22.58 -3.77 16.97
CA LYS A 658 23.11 -4.91 17.73
C LYS A 658 24.39 -4.55 18.48
N ASP A 659 25.33 -3.83 17.85
CA ASP A 659 26.59 -3.42 18.51
C ASP A 659 26.31 -2.54 19.74
N LEU A 660 25.35 -1.61 19.63
CA LEU A 660 24.88 -0.79 20.74
C LEU A 660 24.19 -1.62 21.84
N HIS A 661 23.23 -2.47 21.46
CA HIS A 661 22.57 -3.39 22.39
C HIS A 661 23.60 -4.21 23.19
N ASP A 662 24.55 -4.84 22.51
CA ASP A 662 25.58 -5.67 23.13
C ASP A 662 26.47 -4.86 24.06
N TYR A 663 26.84 -3.63 23.69
CA TYR A 663 27.57 -2.74 24.59
C TYR A 663 26.81 -2.50 25.90
N PHE A 664 25.52 -2.18 25.83
CA PHE A 664 24.72 -1.91 27.03
C PHE A 664 24.46 -3.16 27.87
N GLU A 665 24.40 -4.34 27.26
CA GLU A 665 24.27 -5.62 27.95
C GLU A 665 25.58 -6.10 28.60
N ASN A 666 26.71 -5.62 28.08
CA ASN A 666 28.05 -6.00 28.54
C ASN A 666 28.71 -4.90 29.38
N TYR A 667 28.06 -3.75 29.58
CA TYR A 667 28.64 -2.55 30.17
C TYR A 667 29.33 -2.81 31.51
N ASP A 668 28.68 -3.53 32.42
CA ASP A 668 29.22 -3.76 33.77
C ASP A 668 30.52 -4.59 33.70
N LYS A 669 30.55 -5.67 32.90
CA LYS A 669 31.77 -6.46 32.64
C LYS A 669 32.86 -5.63 31.95
N ILE A 670 32.49 -4.76 31.02
CA ILE A 670 33.45 -3.87 30.34
C ILE A 670 34.05 -2.87 31.33
N ASN A 671 33.24 -2.29 32.20
CA ASN A 671 33.68 -1.34 33.22
C ASN A 671 34.60 -2.01 34.25
N GLU A 672 34.28 -3.21 34.72
CA GLU A 672 35.17 -3.99 35.60
C GLU A 672 36.53 -4.28 34.95
N ASN A 673 36.54 -4.66 33.67
CA ASN A 673 37.77 -4.89 32.91
C ASN A 673 38.56 -3.60 32.67
N ALA A 674 37.89 -2.46 32.54
CA ALA A 674 38.54 -1.16 32.42
C ALA A 674 39.26 -0.73 33.70
N ASP A 675 38.78 -1.18 34.88
CA ASP A 675 39.44 -0.91 36.16
C ASP A 675 40.71 -1.78 36.36
N LYS A 676 40.83 -2.93 35.66
CA LYS A 676 41.97 -3.86 35.75
C LYS A 676 42.40 -4.39 34.36
N PRO A 677 42.95 -3.55 33.47
CA PRO A 677 43.29 -3.96 32.12
C PRO A 677 44.42 -5.01 32.11
N HIS A 678 44.14 -6.17 31.53
CA HIS A 678 45.18 -7.18 31.25
C HIS A 678 46.15 -6.68 30.18
N GLU A 679 47.41 -7.08 30.29
CA GLU A 679 48.48 -6.68 29.36
C GLU A 679 48.15 -7.14 27.93
N GLY A 680 48.04 -6.20 26.98
CA GLY A 680 47.73 -6.46 25.57
C GLY A 680 46.25 -6.42 25.14
N THR A 681 45.29 -6.39 26.07
CA THR A 681 43.84 -6.30 25.72
C THR A 681 43.34 -4.86 25.59
N ALA A 682 44.01 -3.89 26.21
CA ALA A 682 43.63 -2.47 26.22
C ALA A 682 43.41 -1.90 24.81
N LYS A 683 44.30 -2.20 23.85
CA LYS A 683 44.17 -1.70 22.47
C LYS A 683 42.89 -2.20 21.77
N LYS A 684 42.51 -3.45 22.02
CA LYS A 684 41.29 -4.05 21.45
C LYS A 684 40.04 -3.38 22.05
N TYR A 685 40.02 -3.16 23.38
CA TYR A 685 38.94 -2.43 24.06
C TYR A 685 38.83 -0.98 23.58
N CYS A 686 39.95 -0.28 23.39
CA CYS A 686 39.95 1.09 22.88
C CYS A 686 39.30 1.18 21.49
N ASN A 687 39.66 0.27 20.57
CA ASN A 687 39.04 0.24 19.24
C ASN A 687 37.54 -0.06 19.29
N TYR A 688 37.10 -0.94 20.20
CA TYR A 688 35.69 -1.25 20.38
C TYR A 688 34.93 -0.05 20.96
N LEU A 689 35.44 0.56 22.03
CA LEU A 689 34.80 1.71 22.68
C LEU A 689 34.79 2.94 21.78
N SER A 690 35.79 3.13 20.92
CA SER A 690 35.78 4.19 19.90
C SER A 690 34.64 3.99 18.91
N HIS A 691 34.46 2.78 18.39
CA HIS A 691 33.32 2.44 17.52
C HIS A 691 31.97 2.67 18.21
N ILE A 692 31.83 2.19 19.46
CA ILE A 692 30.63 2.41 20.25
C ILE A 692 30.40 3.91 20.53
N ASN A 693 31.44 4.70 20.77
CA ASN A 693 31.31 6.15 20.97
C ASN A 693 30.72 6.83 19.73
N ASP A 694 31.19 6.45 18.54
CA ASP A 694 30.68 7.01 17.29
C ASP A 694 29.20 6.63 17.07
N LEU A 695 28.84 5.37 17.34
CA LEU A 695 27.45 4.93 17.32
C LEU A 695 26.61 5.65 18.39
N TYR A 696 27.11 5.80 19.61
CA TYR A 696 26.39 6.48 20.68
C TYR A 696 26.07 7.93 20.30
N LYS A 697 27.05 8.65 19.73
CA LYS A 697 26.86 10.01 19.21
C LYS A 697 25.87 10.08 18.05
N LYS A 698 25.89 9.09 17.16
CA LYS A 698 24.96 8.97 16.04
C LYS A 698 23.51 8.82 16.52
N TYR A 699 23.27 7.95 17.50
CA TYR A 699 21.91 7.55 17.90
C TYR A 699 21.32 8.35 19.06
N ILE A 700 22.12 9.01 19.92
CA ILE A 700 21.60 9.68 21.13
C ILE A 700 20.54 10.74 20.81
N LYS A 701 20.68 11.51 19.72
CA LYS A 701 19.73 12.57 19.37
C LYS A 701 18.36 12.04 18.96
N ASP A 702 18.35 10.89 18.30
CA ASP A 702 17.12 10.25 17.83
C ASP A 702 16.48 9.40 18.93
N CYS A 703 17.30 8.81 19.80
CA CYS A 703 16.87 7.83 20.79
C CYS A 703 16.64 8.39 22.19
N CYS A 704 17.14 9.59 22.51
CA CYS A 704 17.00 10.19 23.83
C CYS A 704 16.28 11.52 23.79
N MET A 705 15.39 11.72 24.75
CA MET A 705 14.71 12.97 24.98
C MET A 705 14.69 13.27 26.47
N CYS A 706 15.42 14.31 26.87
CA CYS A 706 15.64 14.63 28.29
C CYS A 706 14.91 15.92 28.70
N PHE A 707 14.54 15.98 29.98
CA PHE A 707 13.91 17.11 30.65
C PHE A 707 14.56 17.33 32.02
N ILE A 708 14.52 18.55 32.54
CA ILE A 708 15.18 18.91 33.80
C ILE A 708 14.20 18.92 35.01
N ARG A 709 12.88 18.78 34.83
CA ARG A 709 11.90 19.12 35.91
C ARG A 709 11.18 17.96 36.61
N PRO A 710 11.03 17.98 37.95
CA PRO A 710 11.90 18.58 38.98
C PRO A 710 13.18 17.76 39.25
N ASN A 711 13.31 16.60 38.60
CA ASN A 711 14.52 15.79 38.54
C ASN A 711 14.86 15.54 37.06
N PRO A 712 16.14 15.39 36.68
CA PRO A 712 16.50 15.02 35.32
C PRO A 712 15.87 13.68 34.93
N VAL A 713 15.02 13.69 33.91
CA VAL A 713 14.41 12.48 33.33
C VAL A 713 14.75 12.43 31.86
N CYS A 714 15.25 11.29 31.39
CA CYS A 714 15.46 11.00 29.98
C CYS A 714 14.55 9.86 29.56
N GLU A 715 13.75 10.11 28.53
CA GLU A 715 12.91 9.12 27.87
C GLU A 715 13.70 8.43 26.74
N GLU A 716 13.63 7.10 26.72
CA GLU A 716 14.24 6.24 25.72
C GLU A 716 13.24 5.97 24.59
N LYS A 717 13.44 6.60 23.43
CA LYS A 717 12.66 6.36 22.21
C LYS A 717 13.04 5.05 21.51
N CYS A 718 14.27 4.58 21.74
CA CYS A 718 14.81 3.32 21.18
C CYS A 718 15.12 2.27 22.27
N PRO A 719 14.16 1.90 23.14
CA PRO A 719 14.43 1.09 24.33
C PRO A 719 14.90 -0.34 24.03
N LYS A 720 14.86 -0.77 22.76
CA LYS A 720 15.35 -2.09 22.33
C LYS A 720 16.88 -2.15 22.33
N TYR A 721 17.57 -1.08 21.94
CA TYR A 721 19.02 -1.12 21.74
C TYR A 721 19.78 0.10 22.29
N PHE A 722 19.08 1.11 22.83
CA PHE A 722 19.72 2.34 23.32
C PHE A 722 19.31 2.68 24.75
N LYS A 723 20.28 3.05 25.61
CA LYS A 723 20.04 3.50 26.99
C LYS A 723 20.44 4.97 27.18
N CYS A 724 19.50 5.79 27.68
CA CYS A 724 19.65 7.25 27.78
C CYS A 724 20.15 7.71 29.15
N LYS A 725 21.18 7.05 29.68
CA LYS A 725 21.81 7.43 30.95
C LYS A 725 23.26 7.83 30.73
N LYS A 726 23.66 8.94 31.34
CA LYS A 726 25.03 9.50 31.27
C LYS A 726 26.13 8.46 31.51
N LYS A 727 25.92 7.57 32.49
CA LYS A 727 26.88 6.50 32.84
C LYS A 727 27.24 5.60 31.66
N TYR A 728 26.37 5.45 30.66
CA TYR A 728 26.65 4.59 29.52
C TYR A 728 27.41 5.30 28.39
N TYR A 729 27.67 6.61 28.51
CA TYR A 729 28.46 7.30 27.50
C TYR A 729 29.92 6.78 27.56
N PRO A 730 30.51 6.25 26.46
CA PRO A 730 31.80 5.57 26.52
C PRO A 730 33.01 6.42 26.95
N TYR A 731 32.87 7.76 27.02
CA TYR A 731 33.93 8.70 27.38
C TYR A 731 34.69 8.30 28.65
N GLU A 732 33.98 7.97 29.73
CA GLU A 732 34.61 7.60 31.00
C GLU A 732 35.43 6.31 30.87
N LEU A 733 34.92 5.30 30.17
CA LEU A 733 35.62 4.04 29.92
C LEU A 733 36.88 4.24 29.06
N ILE A 734 36.78 5.05 28.00
CA ILE A 734 37.91 5.39 27.13
C ILE A 734 38.99 6.12 27.92
N SER A 735 38.59 7.04 28.81
CA SER A 735 39.51 7.77 29.68
C SER A 735 40.17 6.85 30.70
N LYS A 736 39.43 5.94 31.35
CA LYS A 736 39.97 4.96 32.32
C LYS A 736 41.04 4.05 31.69
N LEU A 737 40.82 3.62 30.44
CA LEU A 737 41.74 2.74 29.71
C LEU A 737 42.96 3.44 29.09
N ASN A 738 43.11 4.76 29.27
CA ASN A 738 44.18 5.57 28.67
C ASN A 738 44.32 5.36 27.15
N CYS A 739 43.19 5.30 26.43
CA CYS A 739 43.20 5.06 24.99
C CYS A 739 43.93 6.19 24.21
N PRO A 740 44.99 5.87 23.45
CA PRO A 740 45.78 6.88 22.75
C PRO A 740 44.99 7.50 21.59
N ASN A 741 45.00 8.84 21.49
CA ASN A 741 44.40 9.62 20.40
C ASN A 741 42.88 9.42 20.18
N GLN A 742 42.13 8.96 21.20
CA GLN A 742 40.70 8.64 21.08
C GLN A 742 39.83 9.35 22.13
N LYS A 743 40.34 10.36 22.85
CA LYS A 743 39.51 11.13 23.79
C LYS A 743 38.38 11.81 23.00
N PRO A 744 37.11 11.54 23.33
CA PRO A 744 36.00 12.19 22.62
C PRO A 744 36.09 13.72 22.78
N SER A 745 35.80 14.45 21.70
CA SER A 745 35.82 15.92 21.67
C SER A 745 34.79 16.57 22.59
N ASP A 746 33.69 15.86 22.84
CA ASP A 746 32.51 16.39 23.51
C ASP A 746 32.39 15.73 24.89
N SER A 747 32.19 16.55 25.91
CA SER A 747 31.94 16.09 27.27
C SER A 747 30.59 15.37 27.39
N VAL A 748 30.43 14.56 28.44
CA VAL A 748 29.14 13.92 28.80
C VAL A 748 28.04 15.00 28.91
N GLU A 749 28.39 16.14 29.51
CA GLU A 749 27.51 17.29 29.70
C GLU A 749 27.04 17.90 28.38
N GLU A 750 27.93 18.12 27.43
CA GLU A 750 27.61 18.73 26.13
C GLU A 750 26.68 17.86 25.30
N ILE A 751 26.92 16.55 25.28
CA ILE A 751 26.06 15.61 24.55
C ILE A 751 24.66 15.59 25.15
N PHE A 752 24.54 15.46 26.48
CA PHE A 752 23.23 15.41 27.14
C PHE A 752 22.49 16.76 27.08
N LYS A 753 23.22 17.88 27.06
CA LYS A 753 22.64 19.20 26.81
C LYS A 753 21.96 19.26 25.43
N SER A 754 22.54 18.64 24.40
CA SER A 754 21.97 18.64 23.04
C SER A 754 20.62 17.90 22.91
N VAL A 755 20.29 17.02 23.85
CA VAL A 755 19.05 16.23 23.86
C VAL A 755 18.07 16.64 24.96
N THR A 756 18.36 17.73 25.68
CA THR A 756 17.52 18.24 26.76
C THR A 756 16.66 19.40 26.26
N LEU A 757 15.34 19.18 26.16
CA LEU A 757 14.43 20.09 25.47
C LEU A 757 14.18 21.40 26.23
N ASP A 758 14.07 21.34 27.56
CA ASP A 758 13.78 22.49 28.41
C ASP A 758 15.03 23.24 28.85
N HIS A 759 16.21 22.87 28.37
CA HIS A 759 17.48 23.47 28.75
C HIS A 759 17.52 24.98 28.47
N THR A 760 17.04 25.42 27.30
CA THR A 760 16.99 26.84 26.92
C THR A 760 16.00 27.61 27.78
N VAL A 761 14.81 27.04 28.02
CA VAL A 761 13.76 27.66 28.87
C VAL A 761 14.27 27.86 30.30
N LEU A 762 15.05 26.92 30.82
CA LEU A 762 15.65 27.01 32.15
C LEU A 762 16.71 28.10 32.25
N ILE A 763 17.63 28.16 31.29
CA ILE A 763 18.65 29.22 31.24
C ILE A 763 17.99 30.59 31.17
N THR A 764 16.97 30.76 30.31
CA THR A 764 16.24 32.02 30.20
C THR A 764 15.54 32.38 31.51
N SER A 765 14.87 31.41 32.15
CA SER A 765 14.21 31.66 33.44
C SER A 765 15.17 31.97 34.60
N GLN A 766 16.39 31.41 34.59
CA GLN A 766 17.43 31.71 35.58
C GLN A 766 18.09 33.07 35.33
N ILE A 767 18.29 33.44 34.07
CA ILE A 767 18.78 34.77 33.70
C ILE A 767 17.73 35.84 34.03
N GLU A 768 16.45 35.58 33.78
CA GLU A 768 15.35 36.48 34.15
C GLU A 768 15.22 36.64 35.67
N SER A 769 15.42 35.58 36.46
CA SER A 769 15.41 35.68 37.92
C SER A 769 16.65 36.37 38.49
N LEU A 770 17.82 36.20 37.88
CA LEU A 770 19.03 36.95 38.21
C LEU A 770 18.89 38.44 37.86
N ASN A 771 18.28 38.75 36.71
CA ASN A 771 18.01 40.12 36.29
C ASN A 771 16.93 40.78 37.15
N SER A 772 15.89 40.06 37.58
CA SER A 772 14.88 40.61 38.51
C SER A 772 15.49 40.90 39.90
N CYS A 773 16.41 40.06 40.38
CA CYS A 773 17.20 40.34 41.58
C CYS A 773 18.13 41.56 41.41
N TYR A 774 18.72 41.75 40.23
CA TYR A 774 19.56 42.91 39.93
C TYR A 774 18.76 44.22 39.88
N VAL A 775 17.53 44.17 39.34
CA VAL A 775 16.59 45.30 39.33
C VAL A 775 16.10 45.64 40.74
N CYS A 776 15.89 44.63 41.60
CA CYS A 776 15.57 44.85 43.02
C CYS A 776 16.75 45.49 43.80
N TRP A 777 18.00 45.19 43.43
CA TRP A 777 19.18 45.81 44.04
C TRP A 777 19.36 47.28 43.63
N ILE A 778 19.07 47.63 42.38
CA ILE A 778 19.15 49.01 41.86
C ILE A 778 18.01 49.90 42.40
N GLN A 779 16.88 49.32 42.82
CA GLN A 779 15.80 50.07 43.48
C GLN A 779 16.05 50.36 44.97
N HIS A 780 17.14 49.84 45.54
CA HIS A 780 17.53 50.02 46.95
C HIS A 780 18.82 50.85 47.15
N ILE A 781 19.40 51.40 46.08
CA ILE A 781 20.48 52.42 46.09
C ILE A 781 19.87 53.73 45.58
#